data_AF-R1GV76-F1
#
_entry.id   AF-R1GV76-F1
#
_cell.length_a   1.000
_cell.length_b   1.000
_cell.length_c   1.000
_cell.angle_alpha   90.00
_cell.angle_beta   90.00
_cell.angle_gamma   90.00
#
_symmetry.space_group_name_H-M   'P 1'
#
loop_
_entity.id
_entity.type
_entity.pdbx_description
1 polymer ?
#
loop_
_entity_poly.entity_id
_entity_poly.type
_entity_poly.pdbx_seq_one_letter_code
_entity_poly.pdbx_strand_id
1 'polypeptide(L)'
;MKTKEKFVRYANEVMKQGIEECKGRIFQVIGANGPVIVLPPSFAEEIRNDHRLSFTGVIDHNFFPSYPGLEIFNPIGTGNDILQEVVRKNLTLALDGMTPVLSSEMKLAMSKLLPATGDWTPLKFFHVAPQLTARLSGRAFLGESLCRNDEWLNVSIKYTIDSFFAVRALRYWPPVLRPLVHRFLPEMRVVRSEVTTARRIIEAEVASRRRARFEAEMAGAPLKSTDAIGWFDDVAGDRAYDIVQEQMMLSVAAIHTTSVTLMALLYDLADHPAQADAVRAEIVRVLREDGGWQKNSLYRMKLLDSCMKESQRLHTVGALAMNRRVEEAMTLSDGTHLPKGACLGIPTLAMKSNEKWGPDAEEFVGDRFLRLRQQPGSGNRWQFISTSADHMGFGYGRQACPGRFFASNQIKIAIVHLLLNYDWSKGKDYFKKWNMLYPVDNSIADDFASAQATKVSLLEALNGLPPIEEHNVSLVSSDDELLPETDLEGLTCRIKTLYEGPSKCDCCINWVETYPEDVRTAIEEDAETKRQALIVRMKKNHGDGGNPLVLDSVVVQSPLLKELLGEVFAGYNGITTSLKKLVFKAPFRAFYYRWERLVEAVKRLPEGDSAAHAQLLYTTLKAELKDTLAETKDLLANGVITYNYLWTVFEPGTEVFANEDGHDRFLKVDSCEYKEEEGSKFLEVLVKYVDWDGTRFGYASDRLKLWAFPGTKALSSLRVFPAKYHPALDLIKEAVLERGRKFRDLSGVHYKAYCGIVQWWKDYRLIKRHVDGRVMIDAASHATFVPLEALQLSPLDDTSLAPSLDVVDADTHTNPPNDNNVIQGQQSLHPNSPPGMLPPGMLLPPWAQPKRSLTKDQQCVSNADDLAPQHLLLCSHLFRGYSLKIKQWVELFVSDVREIRWNDDAFPNLMLPAGYKKLILSFVQSQVANKAMFDDLIEGKGQGMIMLLAGSPGVGKTLTAEAVADNLRRPLYVVGAGELGENAMHVEHQMSMMLDVAAKWDAVLLVDECDVFLEQRSMHDLARNRVVAVFLRLLEYYRGILFMTTNRAEAIDPAFQSRIHLSIHYPALDVAAKAHIWKRLVENSKHESVMEEKDFESLAQLDMNGRQIKNAVKTAQLLACKDDVPLNEEHIRTVLLVAQGTGEVFKSHSDQKIGKFVMGFGVLGGLLSVAAFGISKVLGFWP
;
A
#
# COMPACT_ATOMS: atom_id res chain seq x y z
N MET A 1 12.01 -23.73 3.73
CA MET A 1 11.13 -22.55 3.48
C MET A 1 10.28 -22.72 2.23
N LYS A 2 10.86 -23.11 1.08
CA LYS A 2 10.15 -23.31 -0.22
C LYS A 2 8.81 -24.09 -0.11
N THR A 3 8.76 -25.18 0.65
CA THR A 3 7.51 -25.99 0.80
C THR A 3 6.41 -25.28 1.60
N LYS A 4 6.76 -24.54 2.66
CA LYS A 4 5.79 -23.76 3.45
C LYS A 4 5.21 -22.62 2.61
N GLU A 5 6.04 -21.99 1.81
CA GLU A 5 5.64 -20.91 0.90
C GLU A 5 4.76 -21.42 -0.25
N LYS A 6 5.09 -22.59 -0.83
CA LYS A 6 4.22 -23.29 -1.79
C LYS A 6 2.83 -23.54 -1.20
N PHE A 7 2.74 -23.97 0.05
CA PHE A 7 1.44 -24.15 0.72
C PHE A 7 0.69 -22.83 0.91
N VAL A 8 1.36 -21.75 1.30
CA VAL A 8 0.71 -20.43 1.50
C VAL A 8 0.11 -19.90 0.20
N ARG A 9 0.79 -20.10 -0.94
CA ARG A 9 0.33 -19.59 -2.25
C ARG A 9 -0.60 -20.53 -3.00
N TYR A 10 -0.37 -21.84 -2.90
CA TYR A 10 -1.00 -22.87 -3.74
C TYR A 10 -1.64 -23.99 -2.90
N ALA A 11 -2.21 -23.66 -1.73
CA ALA A 11 -2.75 -24.64 -0.79
C ALA A 11 -3.72 -25.65 -1.45
N ASN A 12 -4.65 -25.17 -2.29
CA ASN A 12 -5.63 -26.03 -2.95
C ASN A 12 -4.98 -26.97 -3.99
N GLU A 13 -3.96 -26.51 -4.71
CA GLU A 13 -3.21 -27.34 -5.66
C GLU A 13 -2.38 -28.40 -4.92
N VAL A 14 -1.75 -28.02 -3.80
CA VAL A 14 -1.04 -28.97 -2.93
C VAL A 14 -1.99 -30.02 -2.36
N MET A 15 -3.20 -29.62 -1.97
CA MET A 15 -4.24 -30.58 -1.54
C MET A 15 -4.67 -31.50 -2.68
N LYS A 16 -4.91 -30.94 -3.87
CA LYS A 16 -5.30 -31.72 -5.05
C LYS A 16 -4.23 -32.76 -5.40
N GLN A 17 -2.97 -32.32 -5.48
CA GLN A 17 -1.81 -33.18 -5.72
C GLN A 17 -1.73 -34.29 -4.66
N GLY A 18 -1.83 -33.96 -3.37
CA GLY A 18 -1.78 -34.95 -2.30
C GLY A 18 -2.93 -35.97 -2.34
N ILE A 19 -4.15 -35.53 -2.66
CA ILE A 19 -5.30 -36.42 -2.83
C ILE A 19 -5.10 -37.37 -4.03
N GLU A 20 -4.59 -36.87 -5.15
CA GLU A 20 -4.33 -37.66 -6.36
C GLU A 20 -3.19 -38.68 -6.14
N GLU A 21 -2.04 -38.24 -5.63
CA GLU A 21 -0.86 -39.08 -5.39
C GLU A 21 -1.12 -40.16 -4.33
N CYS A 22 -1.83 -39.80 -3.25
CA CYS A 22 -2.14 -40.73 -2.17
C CYS A 22 -3.43 -41.53 -2.41
N LYS A 23 -4.08 -41.37 -3.58
CA LYS A 23 -5.34 -42.04 -3.96
C LYS A 23 -6.44 -41.87 -2.90
N GLY A 24 -6.56 -40.65 -2.36
CA GLY A 24 -7.55 -40.32 -1.33
C GLY A 24 -7.32 -40.96 0.04
N ARG A 25 -6.16 -41.58 0.31
CA ARG A 25 -5.76 -42.04 1.65
C ARG A 25 -5.24 -40.88 2.49
N ILE A 26 -5.04 -41.12 3.79
CA ILE A 26 -4.41 -40.14 4.70
C ILE A 26 -3.00 -39.82 4.20
N PHE A 27 -2.65 -38.54 4.19
CA PHE A 27 -1.32 -38.07 3.79
C PHE A 27 -0.85 -36.92 4.69
N GLN A 28 0.43 -36.57 4.60
CA GLN A 28 1.00 -35.45 5.35
C GLN A 28 1.55 -34.40 4.38
N VAL A 29 1.29 -33.14 4.69
CA VAL A 29 1.87 -32.00 3.97
C VAL A 29 2.55 -31.04 4.93
N ILE A 30 3.49 -30.26 4.41
CA ILE A 30 4.03 -29.13 5.16
C ILE A 30 3.11 -27.93 4.95
N GLY A 31 2.21 -27.71 5.91
CA GLY A 31 1.31 -26.56 5.95
C GLY A 31 2.00 -25.26 6.35
N ALA A 32 1.24 -24.16 6.35
CA ALA A 32 1.73 -22.83 6.73
C ALA A 32 2.34 -22.77 8.16
N ASN A 33 1.90 -23.66 9.04
CA ASN A 33 2.25 -23.67 10.46
C ASN A 33 3.15 -24.86 10.85
N GLY A 34 3.55 -25.71 9.91
CA GLY A 34 4.29 -26.95 10.17
C GLY A 34 3.66 -28.16 9.47
N PRO A 35 4.11 -29.39 9.78
CA PRO A 35 3.49 -30.61 9.27
C PRO A 35 2.02 -30.70 9.67
N VAL A 36 1.16 -31.02 8.72
CA VAL A 36 -0.27 -31.25 8.92
C VAL A 36 -0.66 -32.58 8.28
N ILE A 37 -1.32 -33.43 9.06
CA ILE A 37 -1.90 -34.68 8.59
C ILE A 37 -3.26 -34.36 7.95
N VAL A 38 -3.41 -34.67 6.67
CA VAL A 38 -4.63 -34.44 5.91
C VAL A 38 -5.46 -35.71 5.93
N LEU A 39 -6.64 -35.63 6.56
CA LEU A 39 -7.59 -36.72 6.65
C LEU A 39 -8.64 -36.62 5.53
N PRO A 40 -9.00 -37.74 4.88
CA PRO A 40 -10.13 -37.77 3.96
C PRO A 40 -11.46 -37.37 4.65
N PRO A 41 -12.43 -36.79 3.92
CA PRO A 41 -13.73 -36.41 4.50
C PRO A 41 -14.51 -37.55 5.17
N SER A 42 -14.24 -38.81 4.82
CA SER A 42 -14.84 -39.99 5.46
C SER A 42 -14.56 -40.07 6.96
N PHE A 43 -13.43 -39.54 7.43
CA PHE A 43 -13.07 -39.49 8.85
C PHE A 43 -13.75 -38.36 9.61
N ALA A 44 -14.49 -37.46 8.94
CA ALA A 44 -15.14 -36.33 9.60
C ALA A 44 -16.09 -36.76 10.72
N GLU A 45 -16.87 -37.82 10.49
CA GLU A 45 -17.80 -38.38 11.49
C GLU A 45 -17.08 -38.94 12.72
N GLU A 46 -15.92 -39.55 12.51
CA GLU A 46 -15.10 -40.15 13.55
C GLU A 46 -14.46 -39.06 14.43
N ILE A 47 -13.87 -38.03 13.83
CA ILE A 47 -13.09 -37.02 14.57
C ILE A 47 -13.95 -35.90 15.19
N ARG A 48 -15.19 -35.69 14.73
CA ARG A 48 -15.97 -34.47 15.04
C ARG A 48 -16.19 -34.18 16.53
N ASN A 49 -16.24 -35.23 17.35
CA ASN A 49 -16.56 -35.15 18.78
C ASN A 49 -15.51 -35.87 19.66
N ASP A 50 -14.37 -36.28 19.10
CA ASP A 50 -13.31 -36.93 19.88
C ASP A 50 -12.65 -35.90 20.80
N HIS A 51 -12.61 -36.20 22.10
CA HIS A 51 -12.07 -35.33 23.14
C HIS A 51 -10.54 -35.22 23.09
N ARG A 52 -9.86 -36.20 22.48
CA ARG A 52 -8.40 -36.21 22.29
C ARG A 52 -7.97 -35.24 21.20
N LEU A 53 -8.91 -34.68 20.44
CA LEU A 53 -8.65 -33.75 19.33
C LEU A 53 -9.07 -32.33 19.70
N SER A 54 -8.07 -31.47 19.92
CA SER A 54 -8.27 -30.11 20.42
C SER A 54 -8.19 -29.06 19.31
N PHE A 55 -9.21 -28.20 19.19
CA PHE A 55 -9.11 -26.97 18.40
C PHE A 55 -8.40 -25.85 19.15
N THR A 56 -8.56 -25.76 20.47
CA THR A 56 -7.88 -24.74 21.29
C THR A 56 -6.36 -24.96 21.25
N GLY A 57 -5.91 -26.22 21.24
CA GLY A 57 -4.51 -26.60 21.05
C GLY A 57 -3.94 -26.21 19.68
N VAL A 58 -4.77 -26.15 18.64
CA VAL A 58 -4.38 -25.61 17.33
C VAL A 58 -4.19 -24.10 17.40
N ILE A 59 -5.09 -23.39 18.09
CA ILE A 59 -5.00 -21.93 18.23
C ILE A 59 -3.73 -21.56 19.02
N ASP A 60 -3.47 -22.22 20.14
CA ASP A 60 -2.26 -22.00 20.92
C ASP A 60 -0.99 -22.24 20.11
N HIS A 61 -0.90 -23.39 19.43
CA HIS A 61 0.23 -23.74 18.58
C HIS A 61 0.44 -22.76 17.42
N ASN A 62 -0.64 -22.28 16.81
CA ASN A 62 -0.56 -21.51 15.59
C ASN A 62 -0.44 -20.00 15.81
N PHE A 63 -1.04 -19.45 16.87
CA PHE A 63 -1.21 -18.01 17.06
C PHE A 63 -0.40 -17.41 18.22
N PHE A 64 0.31 -18.24 18.98
CA PHE A 64 1.25 -17.78 20.02
C PHE A 64 0.61 -16.79 21.03
N PRO A 65 -0.53 -17.14 21.65
CA PRO A 65 -1.29 -16.20 22.48
C PRO A 65 -0.57 -15.78 23.78
N SER A 66 0.55 -16.42 24.12
CA SER A 66 1.42 -16.03 25.24
C SER A 66 2.26 -14.78 24.98
N TYR A 67 2.33 -14.29 23.75
CA TYR A 67 3.15 -13.12 23.40
C TYR A 67 2.33 -11.81 23.42
N PRO A 68 2.86 -10.72 24.01
CA PRO A 68 2.19 -9.42 24.02
C PRO A 68 1.87 -8.91 22.61
N GLY A 69 0.65 -8.44 22.42
CA GLY A 69 0.02 -8.14 21.14
C GLY A 69 -0.71 -9.30 20.47
N LEU A 70 -0.60 -10.54 20.96
CA LEU A 70 -1.30 -11.73 20.45
C LEU A 70 -2.17 -12.42 21.51
N GLU A 71 -2.21 -11.90 22.73
CA GLU A 71 -3.03 -12.38 23.84
C GLU A 71 -4.53 -12.43 23.53
N ILE A 72 -5.00 -11.69 22.52
CA ILE A 72 -6.40 -11.72 22.09
C ILE A 72 -6.84 -13.08 21.56
N PHE A 73 -5.92 -14.01 21.28
CA PHE A 73 -6.25 -15.41 20.95
C PHE A 73 -6.40 -16.30 22.20
N ASN A 74 -6.05 -15.82 23.41
CA ASN A 74 -6.24 -16.54 24.68
C ASN A 74 -7.69 -16.94 24.97
N PRO A 75 -8.72 -16.10 24.73
CA PRO A 75 -10.12 -16.47 24.94
C PRO A 75 -10.55 -17.77 24.24
N ILE A 76 -9.83 -18.17 23.18
CA ILE A 76 -10.02 -19.45 22.51
C ILE A 76 -8.96 -20.48 22.94
N GLY A 77 -7.75 -20.06 23.29
CA GLY A 77 -6.61 -20.93 23.60
C GLY A 77 -6.54 -21.49 25.03
N THR A 78 -6.98 -20.76 26.06
CA THR A 78 -6.67 -21.08 27.48
C THR A 78 -7.73 -21.93 28.19
N GLY A 79 -8.79 -22.35 27.48
CA GLY A 79 -9.85 -23.19 28.05
C GLY A 79 -10.86 -22.45 28.93
N ASN A 80 -10.83 -21.12 28.98
CA ASN A 80 -11.87 -20.32 29.61
C ASN A 80 -13.08 -20.21 28.67
N ASP A 81 -14.13 -21.00 28.91
CA ASP A 81 -15.28 -21.14 27.99
C ASP A 81 -16.21 -19.91 27.93
N ILE A 82 -15.90 -18.79 28.61
CA ILE A 82 -16.75 -17.58 28.70
C ILE A 82 -17.15 -17.09 27.30
N LEU A 83 -16.21 -16.92 26.37
CA LEU A 83 -16.49 -16.50 24.99
C LEU A 83 -17.50 -17.42 24.31
N GLN A 84 -17.30 -18.74 24.40
CA GLN A 84 -18.19 -19.72 23.79
C GLN A 84 -19.57 -19.71 24.43
N GLU A 85 -19.64 -19.54 25.75
CA GLU A 85 -20.89 -19.42 26.50
C GLU A 85 -21.67 -18.16 26.09
N VAL A 86 -21.03 -16.99 26.01
CA VAL A 86 -21.65 -15.74 25.56
C VAL A 86 -22.22 -15.88 24.14
N VAL A 87 -21.45 -16.46 23.22
CA VAL A 87 -21.91 -16.65 21.83
C VAL A 87 -23.08 -17.65 21.75
N ARG A 88 -23.00 -18.78 22.48
CA ARG A 88 -24.02 -19.84 22.43
C ARG A 88 -25.30 -19.45 23.17
N LYS A 89 -25.20 -18.82 24.34
CA LYS A 89 -26.33 -18.47 25.20
C LYS A 89 -26.91 -17.11 24.82
N ASN A 90 -26.10 -16.06 24.80
CA ASN A 90 -26.61 -14.69 24.73
C ASN A 90 -26.78 -14.22 23.29
N LEU A 91 -25.73 -14.32 22.46
CA LEU A 91 -25.76 -13.82 21.08
C LEU A 91 -26.84 -14.53 20.26
N THR A 92 -26.95 -15.85 20.40
CA THR A 92 -27.95 -16.65 19.68
C THR A 92 -29.39 -16.31 20.08
N LEU A 93 -29.65 -16.05 21.36
CA LEU A 93 -30.98 -15.64 21.85
C LEU A 93 -31.33 -14.19 21.46
N ALA A 94 -30.35 -13.33 21.26
CA ALA A 94 -30.55 -11.92 20.93
C ALA A 94 -30.87 -11.66 19.45
N LEU A 95 -30.64 -12.63 18.55
CA LEU A 95 -30.74 -12.45 17.09
C LEU A 95 -32.07 -11.88 16.61
N ASP A 96 -33.18 -12.33 17.20
CA ASP A 96 -34.53 -11.91 16.79
C ASP A 96 -34.74 -10.41 17.03
N GLY A 97 -34.31 -9.91 18.20
CA GLY A 97 -34.40 -8.49 18.55
C GLY A 97 -33.37 -7.62 17.82
N MET A 98 -32.28 -8.21 17.33
CA MET A 98 -31.21 -7.48 16.64
C MET A 98 -31.52 -7.20 15.17
N THR A 99 -32.39 -7.97 14.51
CA THR A 99 -32.61 -7.86 13.05
C THR A 99 -32.99 -6.45 12.59
N PRO A 100 -33.98 -5.75 13.20
CA PRO A 100 -34.32 -4.39 12.80
C PRO A 100 -33.17 -3.38 13.06
N VAL A 101 -32.44 -3.57 14.15
CA VAL A 101 -31.31 -2.71 14.56
C VAL A 101 -30.13 -2.84 13.61
N LEU A 102 -29.80 -4.07 13.21
CA LEU A 102 -28.75 -4.34 12.23
C LEU A 102 -29.16 -3.86 10.84
N SER A 103 -30.44 -3.98 10.49
CA SER A 103 -30.96 -3.49 9.22
C SER A 103 -30.89 -1.96 9.10
N SER A 104 -31.23 -1.22 10.17
CA SER A 104 -31.10 0.24 10.18
C SER A 104 -29.64 0.68 10.13
N GLU A 105 -28.76 0.00 10.87
CA GLU A 105 -27.32 0.28 10.82
C GLU A 105 -26.71 -0.05 9.45
N MET A 106 -27.15 -1.12 8.78
CA MET A 106 -26.73 -1.46 7.41
C MET A 106 -27.06 -0.34 6.43
N LYS A 107 -28.29 0.18 6.49
CA LYS A 107 -28.72 1.30 5.64
C LYS A 107 -27.82 2.53 5.83
N LEU A 108 -27.50 2.87 7.08
CA LEU A 108 -26.62 3.98 7.42
C LEU A 108 -25.14 3.71 7.05
N ALA A 109 -24.70 2.45 7.11
CA ALA A 109 -23.37 2.05 6.65
C ALA A 109 -23.24 2.21 5.14
N MET A 110 -24.21 1.71 4.39
CA MET A 110 -24.23 1.81 2.92
C MET A 110 -24.30 3.25 2.44
N SER A 111 -25.08 4.12 3.09
CA SER A 111 -25.16 5.54 2.68
C SER A 111 -23.85 6.30 2.85
N LYS A 112 -22.93 5.81 3.69
CA LYS A 112 -21.59 6.39 3.86
C LYS A 112 -20.56 5.78 2.91
N LEU A 113 -20.67 4.48 2.64
CA LEU A 113 -19.64 3.69 1.95
C LEU A 113 -19.89 3.50 0.46
N LEU A 114 -21.15 3.62 0.01
CA LEU A 114 -21.54 3.44 -1.38
C LEU A 114 -22.01 4.78 -1.97
N PRO A 115 -21.72 5.05 -3.26
CA PRO A 115 -22.10 6.29 -3.92
C PRO A 115 -23.62 6.41 -4.06
N ALA A 116 -24.17 7.59 -3.80
CA ALA A 116 -25.59 7.89 -3.92
C ALA A 116 -26.02 8.32 -5.35
N THR A 117 -25.42 7.71 -6.38
CA THR A 117 -25.62 8.11 -7.79
C THR A 117 -26.56 7.14 -8.51
N GLY A 118 -27.38 7.65 -9.44
CA GLY A 118 -28.20 6.83 -10.34
C GLY A 118 -27.41 6.17 -11.48
N ASP A 119 -26.14 6.53 -11.65
CA ASP A 119 -25.26 6.00 -12.70
C ASP A 119 -24.35 4.87 -12.19
N TRP A 120 -23.99 3.96 -13.11
CA TRP A 120 -23.01 2.90 -12.87
C TRP A 120 -21.66 3.48 -12.43
N THR A 121 -21.23 3.11 -11.22
CA THR A 121 -19.96 3.60 -10.63
C THR A 121 -19.03 2.43 -10.31
N PRO A 122 -17.78 2.43 -10.81
CA PRO A 122 -16.79 1.40 -10.46
C PRO A 122 -16.43 1.46 -8.96
N LEU A 123 -16.47 0.31 -8.29
CA LEU A 123 -16.14 0.18 -6.87
C LEU A 123 -15.33 -1.09 -6.61
N LYS A 124 -14.34 -0.99 -5.74
CA LYS A 124 -13.62 -2.15 -5.20
C LYS A 124 -14.32 -2.69 -3.96
N PHE A 125 -15.26 -3.63 -4.15
CA PHE A 125 -16.11 -4.11 -3.05
C PHE A 125 -15.33 -4.82 -1.93
N PHE A 126 -14.14 -5.36 -2.22
CA PHE A 126 -13.28 -5.99 -1.21
C PHE A 126 -12.82 -5.01 -0.11
N HIS A 127 -12.77 -3.70 -0.36
CA HIS A 127 -12.51 -2.69 0.67
C HIS A 127 -13.76 -2.30 1.47
N VAL A 128 -14.94 -2.49 0.88
CA VAL A 128 -16.23 -2.10 1.47
C VAL A 128 -16.80 -3.20 2.37
N ALA A 129 -16.68 -4.47 1.95
CA ALA A 129 -17.24 -5.60 2.69
C ALA A 129 -16.73 -5.67 4.16
N PRO A 130 -15.41 -5.55 4.45
CA PRO A 130 -14.92 -5.54 5.84
C PRO A 130 -15.50 -4.39 6.67
N GLN A 131 -15.70 -3.21 6.08
CA GLN A 131 -16.27 -2.05 6.78
C GLN A 131 -17.76 -2.23 7.11
N LEU A 132 -18.54 -2.76 6.17
CA LEU A 132 -19.94 -3.12 6.41
C LEU A 132 -20.06 -4.16 7.52
N THR A 133 -19.24 -5.22 7.45
CA THR A 133 -19.23 -6.28 8.45
C THR A 133 -18.77 -5.77 9.81
N ALA A 134 -17.68 -5.00 9.90
CA ALA A 134 -17.19 -4.45 11.16
C ALA A 134 -18.22 -3.56 11.85
N ARG A 135 -18.95 -2.76 11.07
CA ARG A 135 -20.00 -1.88 11.60
C ARG A 135 -21.20 -2.65 12.13
N LEU A 136 -21.67 -3.66 11.39
CA LEU A 136 -22.76 -4.53 11.84
C LEU A 136 -22.36 -5.38 13.06
N SER A 137 -21.16 -5.95 13.05
CA SER A 137 -20.63 -6.74 14.18
C SER A 137 -20.45 -5.85 15.41
N GLY A 138 -19.86 -4.67 15.24
CA GLY A 138 -19.70 -3.69 16.30
C GLY A 138 -21.04 -3.29 16.91
N ARG A 139 -22.11 -3.18 16.11
CA ARG A 139 -23.45 -2.86 16.63
C ARG A 139 -23.99 -3.94 17.56
N ALA A 140 -23.71 -5.21 17.26
CA ALA A 140 -24.13 -6.33 18.09
C ALA A 140 -23.24 -6.52 19.33
N PHE A 141 -21.94 -6.23 19.23
CA PHE A 141 -20.97 -6.55 20.28
C PHE A 141 -20.76 -5.40 21.27
N LEU A 142 -20.77 -4.16 20.78
CA LEU A 142 -20.37 -2.97 21.53
C LEU A 142 -21.50 -1.92 21.65
N GLY A 143 -22.61 -2.13 20.95
CA GLY A 143 -23.75 -1.22 20.95
C GLY A 143 -23.58 -0.01 20.02
N GLU A 144 -24.49 0.97 20.15
CA GLU A 144 -24.62 2.11 19.22
C GLU A 144 -23.42 3.05 19.18
N SER A 145 -22.85 3.34 20.35
CA SER A 145 -21.80 4.35 20.51
C SER A 145 -20.53 3.94 19.78
N LEU A 146 -20.05 2.72 20.04
CA LEU A 146 -18.77 2.25 19.52
C LEU A 146 -18.86 1.66 18.11
N CYS A 147 -20.03 1.19 17.66
CA CYS A 147 -20.14 0.66 16.29
C CYS A 147 -19.96 1.71 15.19
N ARG A 148 -20.02 3.00 15.55
CA ARG A 148 -19.79 4.16 14.67
C ARG A 148 -18.50 4.90 14.99
N ASN A 149 -17.69 4.39 15.91
CA ASN A 149 -16.40 4.97 16.24
C ASN A 149 -15.38 4.54 15.17
N ASP A 150 -14.92 5.49 14.36
CA ASP A 150 -14.03 5.21 13.24
C ASP A 150 -12.67 4.65 13.68
N GLU A 151 -12.17 5.04 14.85
CA GLU A 151 -10.92 4.52 15.41
C GLU A 151 -11.06 3.03 15.78
N TRP A 152 -12.18 2.64 16.39
CA TRP A 152 -12.50 1.25 16.67
C TRP A 152 -12.69 0.44 15.39
N LEU A 153 -13.45 0.95 14.42
CA LEU A 153 -13.66 0.27 13.14
C LEU A 153 -12.33 0.03 12.42
N ASN A 154 -11.45 1.02 12.41
CA ASN A 154 -10.13 0.91 11.79
C ASN A 154 -9.25 -0.12 12.52
N VAL A 155 -9.13 -0.05 13.84
CA VAL A 155 -8.32 -1.01 14.62
C VAL A 155 -8.88 -2.43 14.53
N SER A 156 -10.19 -2.61 14.65
CA SER A 156 -10.82 -3.94 14.60
C SER A 156 -10.68 -4.60 13.23
N ILE A 157 -10.69 -3.84 12.13
CA ILE A 157 -10.42 -4.36 10.78
C ILE A 157 -8.93 -4.64 10.61
N LYS A 158 -8.06 -3.66 10.90
CA LYS A 158 -6.62 -3.75 10.62
C LYS A 158 -5.94 -4.88 11.41
N TYR A 159 -6.30 -5.01 12.68
CA TYR A 159 -5.80 -6.07 13.54
C TYR A 159 -6.10 -7.48 12.99
N THR A 160 -7.23 -7.67 12.27
CA THR A 160 -7.57 -8.96 11.65
C THR A 160 -6.55 -9.41 10.60
N ILE A 161 -5.77 -8.49 10.04
CA ILE A 161 -4.75 -8.76 9.02
C ILE A 161 -3.37 -8.78 9.67
N ASP A 162 -3.04 -7.75 10.45
CA ASP A 162 -1.70 -7.53 11.00
C ASP A 162 -1.30 -8.61 12.01
N SER A 163 -2.27 -9.19 12.74
CA SER A 163 -2.04 -10.33 13.62
C SER A 163 -1.51 -11.57 12.90
N PHE A 164 -1.94 -11.84 11.67
CA PHE A 164 -1.41 -12.96 10.88
C PHE A 164 0.02 -12.71 10.41
N PHE A 165 0.36 -11.46 10.05
CA PHE A 165 1.73 -11.08 9.74
C PHE A 165 2.64 -11.21 10.96
N ALA A 166 2.20 -10.75 12.13
CA ALA A 166 2.94 -10.87 13.38
C ALA A 166 3.21 -12.34 13.77
N VAL A 167 2.19 -13.19 13.65
CA VAL A 167 2.31 -14.64 13.87
C VAL A 167 3.29 -15.27 12.89
N ARG A 168 3.23 -14.90 11.60
CA ARG A 168 4.16 -15.40 10.58
C ARG A 168 5.59 -14.97 10.87
N ALA A 169 5.80 -13.70 11.24
CA ALA A 169 7.11 -13.13 11.59
C ALA A 169 7.74 -13.87 12.78
N LEU A 170 6.96 -14.12 13.86
CA LEU A 170 7.44 -14.89 15.02
C LEU A 170 7.82 -16.32 14.67
N ARG A 171 7.11 -16.95 13.72
CA ARG A 171 7.34 -18.36 13.35
C ARG A 171 8.67 -18.59 12.64
N TYR A 172 9.26 -17.56 12.04
CA TYR A 172 10.60 -17.65 11.47
C TYR A 172 11.69 -17.85 12.53
N TRP A 173 11.38 -17.60 13.79
CA TRP A 173 12.32 -17.74 14.89
C TRP A 173 12.11 -19.05 15.67
N PRO A 174 13.19 -19.77 16.05
CA PRO A 174 13.14 -20.90 16.95
C PRO A 174 12.45 -20.55 18.28
N PRO A 175 11.69 -21.45 18.92
CA PRO A 175 10.96 -21.18 20.17
C PRO A 175 11.82 -20.54 21.27
N VAL A 176 13.09 -20.92 21.38
CA VAL A 176 14.04 -20.40 22.39
C VAL A 176 14.38 -18.92 22.18
N LEU A 177 14.40 -18.43 20.93
CA LEU A 177 14.74 -17.04 20.60
C LEU A 177 13.54 -16.09 20.61
N ARG A 178 12.32 -16.62 20.46
CA ARG A 178 11.08 -15.82 20.41
C ARG A 178 10.89 -14.88 21.61
N PRO A 179 11.17 -15.27 22.88
CA PRO A 179 11.05 -14.38 24.05
C PRO A 179 11.94 -13.14 24.02
N LEU A 180 13.01 -13.14 23.22
CA LEU A 180 13.86 -11.97 23.02
C LEU A 180 13.45 -11.20 21.76
N VAL A 181 13.27 -11.91 20.65
CA VAL A 181 13.07 -11.32 19.33
C VAL A 181 11.73 -10.61 19.19
N HIS A 182 10.67 -11.09 19.85
CA HIS A 182 9.34 -10.48 19.74
C HIS A 182 9.30 -8.98 20.15
N ARG A 183 10.27 -8.48 20.92
CA ARG A 183 10.39 -7.06 21.30
C ARG A 183 10.92 -6.18 20.16
N PHE A 184 11.64 -6.78 19.23
CA PHE A 184 12.33 -6.10 18.13
C PHE A 184 11.59 -6.24 16.79
N LEU A 185 10.72 -7.25 16.65
CA LEU A 185 9.92 -7.44 15.43
C LEU A 185 8.95 -6.26 15.21
N PRO A 186 9.00 -5.58 14.04
CA PRO A 186 8.08 -4.50 13.70
C PRO A 186 6.61 -4.92 13.77
N GLU A 187 6.27 -6.09 13.24
CA GLU A 187 4.90 -6.62 13.19
C GLU A 187 4.33 -6.80 14.60
N MET A 188 5.15 -7.30 15.52
CA MET A 188 4.78 -7.43 16.93
C MET A 188 4.58 -6.07 17.63
N ARG A 189 5.28 -5.02 17.19
CA ARG A 189 5.06 -3.65 17.72
C ARG A 189 3.74 -3.07 17.22
N VAL A 190 3.39 -3.32 15.96
CA VAL A 190 2.12 -2.88 15.37
C VAL A 190 0.94 -3.49 16.13
N VAL A 191 0.88 -4.82 16.26
CA VAL A 191 -0.25 -5.48 16.93
C VAL A 191 -0.36 -5.10 18.42
N ARG A 192 0.76 -4.86 19.10
CA ARG A 192 0.73 -4.29 20.47
C ARG A 192 0.16 -2.88 20.53
N SER A 193 0.50 -2.03 19.56
CA SER A 193 -0.03 -0.67 19.47
C SER A 193 -1.54 -0.68 19.21
N GLU A 194 -2.00 -1.61 18.38
CA GLU A 194 -3.42 -1.79 18.08
C GLU A 194 -4.20 -2.30 19.29
N VAL A 195 -3.68 -3.30 20.01
CA VAL A 195 -4.26 -3.76 21.29
C VAL A 195 -4.30 -2.62 22.31
N THR A 196 -3.24 -1.80 22.39
CA THR A 196 -3.22 -0.62 23.28
C THR A 196 -4.32 0.39 22.90
N THR A 197 -4.54 0.59 21.61
CA THR A 197 -5.59 1.49 21.10
C THR A 197 -6.98 0.94 21.40
N ALA A 198 -7.22 -0.34 21.11
CA ALA A 198 -8.46 -1.04 21.45
C ALA A 198 -8.75 -0.97 22.95
N ARG A 199 -7.72 -1.17 23.79
CA ARG A 199 -7.80 -1.08 25.25
C ARG A 199 -8.29 0.30 25.68
N ARG A 200 -7.70 1.38 25.16
CA ARG A 200 -8.10 2.77 25.45
C ARG A 200 -9.57 3.03 25.13
N ILE A 201 -10.07 2.48 24.02
CA ILE A 201 -11.45 2.68 23.57
C ILE A 201 -12.44 1.85 24.41
N ILE A 202 -12.17 0.56 24.56
CA ILE A 202 -13.08 -0.38 25.24
C ILE A 202 -13.13 -0.12 26.74
N GLU A 203 -11.99 0.07 27.41
CA GLU A 203 -11.96 0.25 28.87
C GLU A 203 -12.72 1.50 29.31
N ALA A 204 -12.64 2.59 28.53
CA ALA A 204 -13.38 3.81 28.80
C ALA A 204 -14.91 3.57 28.78
N GLU A 205 -15.39 2.85 27.76
CA GLU A 205 -16.81 2.51 27.63
C GLU A 205 -17.26 1.53 28.73
N VAL A 206 -16.48 0.48 28.98
CA VAL A 206 -16.78 -0.53 30.00
C VAL A 206 -16.84 0.11 31.39
N ALA A 207 -15.90 0.99 31.73
CA ALA A 207 -15.91 1.71 33.00
C ALA A 207 -17.14 2.64 33.13
N SER A 208 -17.59 3.25 32.04
CA SER A 208 -18.83 4.02 32.01
C SER A 208 -20.06 3.14 32.29
N ARG A 209 -20.17 2.00 31.59
CA ARG A 209 -21.32 1.09 31.70
C ARG A 209 -21.41 0.40 33.04
N ARG A 210 -20.29 -0.04 33.61
CA ARG A 210 -20.25 -0.66 34.94
C ARG A 210 -20.68 0.33 36.02
N ARG A 211 -20.31 1.61 35.91
CA ARG A 211 -20.81 2.67 36.81
C ARG A 211 -22.31 2.87 36.68
N ALA A 212 -22.82 3.03 35.46
CA ALA A 212 -24.26 3.19 35.23
C ALA A 212 -25.07 1.98 35.74
N ARG A 213 -24.56 0.77 35.55
CA ARG A 213 -25.17 -0.46 36.07
C ARG A 213 -25.22 -0.47 37.60
N PHE A 214 -24.10 -0.13 38.25
CA PHE A 214 -24.02 -0.03 39.71
C PHE A 214 -24.99 1.01 40.28
N GLU A 215 -25.05 2.20 39.67
CA GLU A 215 -25.99 3.26 40.07
C GLU A 215 -27.46 2.82 39.92
N ALA A 216 -27.78 2.14 38.82
CA ALA A 216 -29.12 1.64 38.55
C ALA A 216 -29.52 0.50 39.52
N GLU A 217 -28.59 -0.39 39.87
CA GLU A 217 -28.79 -1.42 40.91
C GLU A 217 -29.02 -0.79 42.29
N MET A 218 -28.27 0.25 42.65
CA MET A 218 -28.48 1.02 43.89
C MET A 218 -29.80 1.79 43.90
N ALA A 219 -30.28 2.22 42.74
CA ALA A 219 -31.59 2.85 42.57
C ALA A 219 -32.76 1.83 42.51
N GLY A 220 -32.49 0.52 42.63
CA GLY A 220 -33.51 -0.53 42.58
C GLY A 220 -34.06 -0.81 41.18
N ALA A 221 -33.40 -0.34 40.12
CA ALA A 221 -33.80 -0.49 38.72
C ALA A 221 -32.67 -1.13 37.88
N PRO A 222 -32.37 -2.43 38.07
CA PRO A 222 -31.22 -3.08 37.42
C PRO A 222 -31.31 -3.01 35.88
N LEU A 223 -30.22 -2.57 35.25
CA LEU A 223 -30.10 -2.50 33.79
C LEU A 223 -29.85 -3.90 33.20
N LYS A 224 -30.67 -4.27 32.20
CA LYS A 224 -30.49 -5.53 31.47
C LYS A 224 -29.41 -5.40 30.39
N SER A 225 -28.53 -6.39 30.31
CA SER A 225 -27.51 -6.47 29.25
C SER A 225 -28.11 -6.67 27.87
N THR A 226 -27.75 -5.80 26.93
CA THR A 226 -28.30 -5.78 25.56
C THR A 226 -27.29 -6.16 24.47
N ASP A 227 -26.00 -6.19 24.81
CA ASP A 227 -24.90 -6.50 23.90
C ASP A 227 -23.79 -7.31 24.59
N ALA A 228 -22.75 -7.66 23.83
CA ALA A 228 -21.71 -8.55 24.30
C ALA A 228 -20.94 -8.00 25.51
N ILE A 229 -20.74 -6.68 25.62
CA ILE A 229 -20.07 -6.11 26.81
C ILE A 229 -20.80 -6.51 28.09
N GLY A 230 -22.12 -6.30 28.14
CA GLY A 230 -22.92 -6.68 29.31
C GLY A 230 -23.01 -8.20 29.49
N TRP A 231 -23.09 -8.96 28.39
CA TRP A 231 -23.16 -10.42 28.47
C TRP A 231 -21.88 -11.06 29.00
N PHE A 232 -20.72 -10.49 28.71
CA PHE A 232 -19.46 -10.95 29.29
C PHE A 232 -19.46 -10.76 30.81
N ASP A 233 -19.91 -9.61 31.31
CA ASP A 233 -20.07 -9.39 32.75
C ASP A 233 -21.06 -10.40 33.38
N ASP A 234 -22.18 -10.67 32.72
CA ASP A 234 -23.21 -11.60 33.22
C ASP A 234 -22.73 -13.06 33.25
N VAL A 235 -21.98 -13.49 32.23
CA VAL A 235 -21.52 -14.88 32.08
C VAL A 235 -20.23 -15.16 32.86
N ALA A 236 -19.35 -14.17 32.99
CA ALA A 236 -18.11 -14.31 33.73
C ALA A 236 -18.38 -14.59 35.22
N GLY A 237 -19.33 -13.86 35.83
CA GLY A 237 -19.53 -13.90 37.28
C GLY A 237 -18.22 -13.56 37.99
N ASP A 238 -17.75 -14.46 38.87
CA ASP A 238 -16.47 -14.30 39.59
C ASP A 238 -15.23 -14.72 38.78
N ARG A 239 -15.40 -15.26 37.56
CA ARG A 239 -14.26 -15.68 36.72
C ARG A 239 -13.54 -14.45 36.16
N ALA A 240 -12.22 -14.40 36.36
CA ALA A 240 -11.39 -13.35 35.77
C ALA A 240 -11.37 -13.47 34.23
N TYR A 241 -11.51 -12.33 33.55
CA TYR A 241 -11.43 -12.24 32.10
C TYR A 241 -11.00 -10.83 31.67
N ASP A 242 -10.47 -10.71 30.45
CA ASP A 242 -10.09 -9.42 29.86
C ASP A 242 -11.07 -9.07 28.73
N ILE A 243 -11.98 -8.14 29.02
CA ILE A 243 -13.01 -7.70 28.07
C ILE A 243 -12.43 -7.19 26.75
N VAL A 244 -11.23 -6.61 26.74
CA VAL A 244 -10.60 -6.10 25.52
C VAL A 244 -10.21 -7.28 24.63
N GLN A 245 -9.58 -8.30 25.20
CA GLN A 245 -9.23 -9.52 24.48
C GLN A 245 -10.47 -10.23 23.93
N GLU A 246 -11.52 -10.34 24.74
CA GLU A 246 -12.79 -10.94 24.33
C GLU A 246 -13.45 -10.21 23.15
N GLN A 247 -13.54 -8.88 23.22
CA GLN A 247 -14.15 -8.05 22.18
C GLN A 247 -13.32 -8.04 20.89
N MET A 248 -11.99 -7.99 20.99
CA MET A 248 -11.11 -8.10 19.84
C MET A 248 -11.22 -9.48 19.18
N MET A 249 -11.26 -10.56 19.96
CA MET A 249 -11.43 -11.92 19.42
C MET A 249 -12.77 -12.10 18.72
N LEU A 250 -13.87 -11.60 19.30
CA LEU A 250 -15.18 -11.57 18.63
C LEU A 250 -15.12 -10.83 17.29
N SER A 251 -14.44 -9.69 17.26
CA SER A 251 -14.30 -8.87 16.05
C SER A 251 -13.47 -9.59 14.99
N VAL A 252 -12.31 -10.16 15.35
CA VAL A 252 -11.48 -10.96 14.43
C VAL A 252 -12.28 -12.12 13.82
N ALA A 253 -13.03 -12.85 14.66
CA ALA A 253 -13.84 -13.98 14.21
C ALA A 253 -14.98 -13.55 13.27
N ALA A 254 -15.65 -12.44 13.57
CA ALA A 254 -16.84 -11.99 12.85
C ALA A 254 -16.55 -11.19 11.58
N ILE A 255 -15.47 -10.41 11.53
CA ILE A 255 -15.19 -9.49 10.43
C ILE A 255 -14.63 -10.21 9.20
N HIS A 256 -13.53 -10.96 9.37
CA HIS A 256 -12.82 -11.54 8.24
C HIS A 256 -13.65 -12.60 7.50
N THR A 257 -14.20 -13.58 8.23
CA THR A 257 -14.95 -14.69 7.64
C THR A 257 -16.24 -14.23 6.94
N THR A 258 -16.96 -13.30 7.56
CA THR A 258 -18.24 -12.81 7.04
C THR A 258 -18.06 -11.87 5.86
N SER A 259 -17.08 -10.97 5.89
CA SER A 259 -16.81 -10.06 4.76
C SER A 259 -16.39 -10.80 3.49
N VAL A 260 -15.56 -11.85 3.64
CA VAL A 260 -15.17 -12.74 2.53
C VAL A 260 -16.39 -13.48 1.96
N THR A 261 -17.24 -14.04 2.83
CA THR A 261 -18.46 -14.75 2.39
C THR A 261 -19.46 -13.80 1.71
N LEU A 262 -19.62 -12.59 2.24
CA LEU A 262 -20.47 -11.55 1.66
C LEU A 262 -19.99 -11.11 0.27
N MET A 263 -18.69 -10.90 0.12
CA MET A 263 -18.07 -10.54 -1.15
C MET A 263 -18.25 -11.65 -2.20
N ALA A 264 -17.92 -12.90 -1.83
CA ALA A 264 -18.05 -14.04 -2.74
C ALA A 264 -19.49 -14.19 -3.24
N LEU A 265 -20.47 -14.12 -2.33
CA LEU A 265 -21.88 -14.23 -2.69
C LEU A 265 -22.36 -13.08 -3.58
N LEU A 266 -21.96 -11.84 -3.29
CA LEU A 266 -22.36 -10.70 -4.13
C LEU A 266 -21.82 -10.86 -5.55
N TYR A 267 -20.60 -11.37 -5.69
CA TYR A 267 -19.98 -11.59 -7.00
C TYR A 267 -20.59 -12.77 -7.75
N ASP A 268 -20.89 -13.87 -7.07
CA ASP A 268 -21.64 -14.98 -7.66
C ASP A 268 -23.00 -14.49 -8.18
N LEU A 269 -23.71 -13.65 -7.43
CA LEU A 269 -24.99 -13.08 -7.85
C LEU A 269 -24.83 -12.07 -9.00
N ALA A 270 -23.79 -11.23 -8.98
CA ALA A 270 -23.49 -10.32 -10.09
C ALA A 270 -23.09 -11.08 -11.38
N ASP A 271 -22.49 -12.26 -11.24
CA ASP A 271 -22.18 -13.17 -12.35
C ASP A 271 -23.42 -13.88 -12.90
N HIS A 272 -24.51 -13.94 -12.13
CA HIS A 272 -25.75 -14.64 -12.49
C HIS A 272 -27.00 -13.76 -12.27
N PRO A 273 -27.21 -12.72 -13.11
CA PRO A 273 -28.30 -11.74 -12.93
C PRO A 273 -29.69 -12.37 -12.78
N ALA A 274 -30.00 -13.44 -13.53
CA ALA A 274 -31.27 -14.15 -13.40
C ALA A 274 -31.50 -14.75 -12.00
N GLN A 275 -30.44 -15.25 -11.35
CA GLN A 275 -30.52 -15.73 -9.97
C GLN A 275 -30.59 -14.56 -8.99
N ALA A 276 -29.87 -13.46 -9.24
CA ALA A 276 -29.98 -12.24 -8.44
C ALA A 276 -31.40 -11.66 -8.47
N ASP A 277 -32.05 -11.64 -9.63
CA ASP A 277 -33.44 -11.20 -9.78
C ASP A 277 -34.43 -12.12 -9.08
N ALA A 278 -34.22 -13.44 -9.14
CA ALA A 278 -35.04 -14.40 -8.40
C ALA A 278 -34.90 -14.22 -6.88
N VAL A 279 -33.69 -13.99 -6.39
CA VAL A 279 -33.42 -13.66 -4.97
C VAL A 279 -34.08 -12.33 -4.59
N ARG A 280 -33.94 -11.30 -5.43
CA ARG A 280 -34.57 -9.98 -5.23
C ARG A 280 -36.10 -10.10 -5.16
N ALA A 281 -36.70 -10.89 -6.06
CA ALA A 281 -38.14 -11.17 -6.04
C ALA A 281 -38.58 -11.92 -4.77
N GLU A 282 -37.80 -12.90 -4.31
CA GLU A 282 -38.06 -13.57 -3.03
C GLU A 282 -38.04 -12.58 -1.86
N ILE A 283 -37.01 -11.72 -1.80
CA ILE A 283 -36.85 -10.72 -0.74
C ILE A 283 -38.05 -9.76 -0.70
N VAL A 284 -38.43 -9.20 -1.85
CA VAL A 284 -39.59 -8.28 -1.96
C VAL A 284 -40.87 -8.97 -1.52
N ARG A 285 -41.11 -10.20 -1.98
CA ARG A 285 -42.29 -10.98 -1.59
C ARG A 285 -42.34 -11.20 -0.08
N VAL A 286 -41.25 -11.71 0.51
CA VAL A 286 -41.18 -12.01 1.95
C VAL A 286 -41.41 -10.75 2.78
N LEU A 287 -40.71 -9.65 2.49
CA LEU A 287 -40.85 -8.40 3.24
C LEU A 287 -42.25 -7.77 3.07
N ARG A 288 -42.88 -7.92 1.90
CA ARG A 288 -44.25 -7.43 1.68
C ARG A 288 -45.28 -8.25 2.47
N GLU A 289 -45.19 -9.58 2.41
CA GLU A 289 -46.10 -10.47 3.12
C GLU A 289 -45.95 -10.38 4.65
N ASP A 290 -44.73 -10.13 5.13
CA ASP A 290 -44.45 -9.95 6.57
C ASP A 290 -44.73 -8.52 7.07
N GLY A 291 -45.01 -7.56 6.19
CA GLY A 291 -45.18 -6.15 6.57
C GLY A 291 -43.89 -5.48 7.06
N GLY A 292 -42.73 -5.89 6.53
CA GLY A 292 -41.40 -5.41 6.91
C GLY A 292 -40.53 -6.49 7.57
N TRP A 293 -39.60 -6.07 8.42
CA TRP A 293 -38.70 -6.96 9.15
C TRP A 293 -39.44 -7.59 10.34
N GLN A 294 -39.79 -8.88 10.23
CA GLN A 294 -40.38 -9.67 11.31
C GLN A 294 -39.42 -10.75 11.80
N LYS A 295 -39.75 -11.35 12.94
CA LYS A 295 -38.99 -12.43 13.59
C LYS A 295 -38.54 -13.53 12.61
N ASN A 296 -39.43 -13.92 11.70
CA ASN A 296 -39.20 -15.05 10.78
C ASN A 296 -38.80 -14.62 9.35
N SER A 297 -38.67 -13.33 9.04
CA SER A 297 -38.45 -12.88 7.66
C SER A 297 -37.17 -13.45 7.06
N LEU A 298 -36.06 -13.43 7.81
CA LEU A 298 -34.77 -14.00 7.36
C LEU A 298 -34.82 -15.52 7.16
N TYR A 299 -35.67 -16.22 7.92
CA TYR A 299 -35.88 -17.66 7.77
C TYR A 299 -36.67 -18.00 6.51
N ARG A 300 -37.62 -17.14 6.10
CA ARG A 300 -38.45 -17.32 4.90
C ARG A 300 -37.70 -17.09 3.59
N MET A 301 -36.55 -16.41 3.61
CA MET A 301 -35.67 -16.18 2.45
C MET A 301 -34.86 -17.45 2.10
N LYS A 302 -35.54 -18.48 1.59
CA LYS A 302 -34.98 -19.83 1.39
C LYS A 302 -34.05 -19.88 0.17
N LEU A 303 -34.35 -19.16 -0.91
CA LEU A 303 -33.49 -19.10 -2.09
C LEU A 303 -32.21 -18.32 -1.77
N LEU A 304 -32.29 -17.19 -1.08
CA LEU A 304 -31.09 -16.48 -0.61
C LEU A 304 -30.21 -17.39 0.27
N ASP A 305 -30.82 -18.11 1.21
CA ASP A 305 -30.12 -19.08 2.07
C ASP A 305 -29.43 -20.21 1.26
N SER A 306 -30.07 -20.64 0.15
CA SER A 306 -29.49 -21.61 -0.79
C SER A 306 -28.28 -21.04 -1.52
N CYS A 307 -28.38 -19.81 -2.02
CA CYS A 307 -27.30 -19.11 -2.71
C CYS A 307 -26.10 -18.89 -1.78
N MET A 308 -26.34 -18.51 -0.52
CA MET A 308 -25.29 -18.38 0.50
C MET A 308 -24.55 -19.71 0.72
N LYS A 309 -25.29 -20.82 0.79
CA LYS A 309 -24.69 -22.15 1.00
C LYS A 309 -23.89 -22.61 -0.21
N GLU A 310 -24.40 -22.38 -1.42
CA GLU A 310 -23.67 -22.69 -2.66
C GLU A 310 -22.40 -21.84 -2.81
N SER A 311 -22.48 -20.55 -2.51
CA SER A 311 -21.32 -19.66 -2.52
C SER A 311 -20.27 -20.12 -1.50
N GLN A 312 -20.67 -20.47 -0.26
CA GLN A 312 -19.74 -21.02 0.75
C GLN A 312 -19.15 -22.38 0.35
N ARG A 313 -19.85 -23.18 -0.47
CA ARG A 313 -19.35 -24.45 -0.98
C ARG A 313 -18.24 -24.24 -2.01
N LEU A 314 -18.43 -23.29 -2.93
CA LEU A 314 -17.46 -22.95 -3.97
C LEU A 314 -16.31 -22.09 -3.43
N HIS A 315 -16.58 -21.26 -2.44
CA HIS A 315 -15.65 -20.27 -1.93
C HIS A 315 -15.41 -20.57 -0.45
N THR A 316 -14.50 -21.49 -0.18
CA THR A 316 -14.10 -21.86 1.19
C THR A 316 -13.04 -20.91 1.73
N VAL A 317 -13.16 -20.50 3.00
CA VAL A 317 -12.27 -19.52 3.66
C VAL A 317 -10.86 -20.09 3.95
N GLY A 318 -10.63 -21.37 3.66
CA GLY A 318 -9.33 -22.02 3.78
C GLY A 318 -9.30 -23.40 3.14
N ALA A 319 -8.10 -23.90 2.84
CA ALA A 319 -7.89 -25.20 2.19
C ALA A 319 -8.15 -26.40 3.10
N LEU A 320 -8.12 -26.19 4.42
CA LEU A 320 -8.38 -27.19 5.44
C LEU A 320 -9.49 -26.72 6.39
N ALA A 321 -10.47 -27.59 6.64
CA ALA A 321 -11.48 -27.48 7.68
C ALA A 321 -11.18 -28.47 8.82
N MET A 322 -11.91 -28.33 9.93
CA MET A 322 -11.77 -29.21 11.09
C MET A 322 -10.32 -29.36 11.58
N ASN A 323 -9.57 -28.26 11.65
CA ASN A 323 -8.19 -28.29 12.14
C ASN A 323 -8.16 -28.73 13.61
N ARG A 324 -7.35 -29.75 13.95
CA ARG A 324 -7.19 -30.28 15.33
C ARG A 324 -5.73 -30.53 15.66
N ARG A 325 -5.42 -30.48 16.95
CA ARG A 325 -4.17 -30.96 17.54
C ARG A 325 -4.47 -32.21 18.35
N VAL A 326 -3.67 -33.24 18.16
CA VAL A 326 -3.81 -34.51 18.89
C VAL A 326 -3.22 -34.32 20.28
N GLU A 327 -4.05 -34.34 21.32
CA GLU A 327 -3.62 -34.17 22.72
C GLU A 327 -3.19 -35.50 23.35
N GLU A 328 -3.78 -36.60 22.88
CA GLU A 328 -3.46 -37.97 23.29
C GLU A 328 -3.34 -38.84 22.04
N ALA A 329 -2.30 -39.69 21.97
CA ALA A 329 -2.09 -40.56 20.83
C ALA A 329 -3.30 -41.47 20.61
N MET A 330 -3.70 -41.65 19.36
CA MET A 330 -4.91 -42.41 19.00
C MET A 330 -4.75 -43.13 17.67
N THR A 331 -5.47 -44.24 17.51
CA THR A 331 -5.54 -44.98 16.24
C THR A 331 -6.91 -44.76 15.61
N LEU A 332 -6.94 -44.42 14.33
CA LEU A 332 -8.16 -44.26 13.55
C LEU A 332 -8.74 -45.61 13.13
N SER A 333 -9.99 -45.61 12.66
CA SER A 333 -10.71 -46.80 12.21
C SER A 333 -10.01 -47.60 11.08
N ASP A 334 -9.12 -46.97 10.31
CA ASP A 334 -8.31 -47.61 9.26
C ASP A 334 -6.97 -48.18 9.75
N GLY A 335 -6.71 -48.11 11.06
CA GLY A 335 -5.46 -48.54 11.68
C GLY A 335 -4.35 -47.48 11.69
N THR A 336 -4.58 -46.29 11.13
CA THR A 336 -3.59 -45.21 11.12
C THR A 336 -3.37 -44.67 12.54
N HIS A 337 -2.11 -44.68 13.00
CA HIS A 337 -1.73 -44.17 14.31
C HIS A 337 -1.38 -42.67 14.26
N LEU A 338 -2.13 -41.86 14.99
CA LEU A 338 -1.92 -40.41 15.15
C LEU A 338 -1.12 -40.12 16.44
N PRO A 339 0.11 -39.57 16.32
CA PRO A 339 0.93 -39.30 17.49
C PRO A 339 0.47 -38.03 18.23
N LYS A 340 0.68 -38.01 19.55
CA LYS A 340 0.47 -36.82 20.39
C LYS A 340 1.28 -35.64 19.84
N GLY A 341 0.63 -34.48 19.76
CA GLY A 341 1.18 -33.23 19.27
C GLY A 341 1.02 -32.98 17.77
N ALA A 342 0.57 -33.98 16.99
CA ALA A 342 0.33 -33.81 15.56
C ALA A 342 -0.83 -32.84 15.30
N CYS A 343 -0.69 -32.01 14.25
CA CYS A 343 -1.77 -31.20 13.72
C CYS A 343 -2.42 -31.93 12.54
N LEU A 344 -3.75 -31.89 12.45
CA LEU A 344 -4.52 -32.51 11.38
C LEU A 344 -5.64 -31.61 10.87
N GLY A 345 -6.15 -31.89 9.67
CA GLY A 345 -7.30 -31.20 9.07
C GLY A 345 -7.89 -31.98 7.89
N ILE A 346 -9.09 -31.58 7.46
CA ILE A 346 -9.80 -32.18 6.32
C ILE A 346 -9.79 -31.21 5.14
N PRO A 347 -9.44 -31.64 3.91
CA PRO A 347 -9.35 -30.76 2.76
C PRO A 347 -10.74 -30.27 2.33
N THR A 348 -10.88 -28.95 2.17
CA THR A 348 -12.14 -28.34 1.74
C THR A 348 -12.41 -28.52 0.25
N LEU A 349 -11.39 -28.90 -0.54
CA LEU A 349 -11.53 -29.20 -1.97
C LEU A 349 -12.59 -30.28 -2.24
N ALA A 350 -12.78 -31.21 -1.31
CA ALA A 350 -13.81 -32.25 -1.42
C ALA A 350 -15.25 -31.69 -1.49
N MET A 351 -15.48 -30.47 -0.98
CA MET A 351 -16.78 -29.78 -1.11
C MET A 351 -17.10 -29.39 -2.57
N LYS A 352 -16.11 -29.48 -3.47
CA LYS A 352 -16.26 -29.27 -4.92
C LYS A 352 -16.19 -30.55 -5.74
N SER A 353 -16.24 -31.72 -5.10
CA SER A 353 -16.10 -33.00 -5.81
C SER A 353 -17.24 -33.23 -6.81
N ASN A 354 -16.88 -33.46 -8.08
CA ASN A 354 -17.80 -33.87 -9.13
C ASN A 354 -18.51 -35.19 -8.79
N GLU A 355 -17.84 -36.09 -8.07
CA GLU A 355 -18.42 -37.38 -7.65
C GLU A 355 -19.65 -37.16 -6.74
N LYS A 356 -19.60 -36.14 -5.88
CA LYS A 356 -20.67 -35.85 -4.93
C LYS A 356 -21.75 -34.95 -5.51
N TRP A 357 -21.36 -33.92 -6.26
CA TRP A 357 -22.25 -32.83 -6.66
C TRP A 357 -22.68 -32.88 -8.13
N GLY A 358 -22.09 -33.77 -8.93
CA GLY A 358 -22.39 -33.92 -10.36
C GLY A 358 -21.47 -33.10 -11.26
N PRO A 359 -21.77 -33.02 -12.57
CA PRO A 359 -20.93 -32.34 -13.56
C PRO A 359 -20.88 -30.81 -13.38
N ASP A 360 -21.86 -30.22 -12.68
CA ASP A 360 -21.96 -28.79 -12.39
C ASP A 360 -21.33 -28.42 -11.02
N ALA A 361 -20.50 -29.29 -10.42
CA ALA A 361 -19.98 -29.09 -9.07
C ALA A 361 -19.06 -27.86 -8.93
N GLU A 362 -18.40 -27.43 -10.00
CA GLU A 362 -17.56 -26.23 -10.00
C GLU A 362 -18.34 -24.96 -10.38
N GLU A 363 -19.61 -25.09 -10.77
CA GLU A 363 -20.48 -23.98 -11.16
C GLU A 363 -21.37 -23.50 -10.01
N PHE A 364 -21.73 -22.21 -10.03
CA PHE A 364 -22.65 -21.62 -9.06
C PHE A 364 -24.11 -21.92 -9.43
N VAL A 365 -24.70 -22.85 -8.67
CA VAL A 365 -26.11 -23.24 -8.82
C VAL A 365 -26.89 -22.79 -7.60
N GLY A 366 -27.35 -21.53 -7.60
CA GLY A 366 -27.94 -20.88 -6.43
C GLY A 366 -29.13 -21.59 -5.80
N ASP A 367 -29.91 -22.36 -6.57
CA ASP A 367 -31.08 -23.11 -6.08
C ASP A 367 -30.79 -24.56 -5.66
N ARG A 368 -29.53 -25.04 -5.77
CA ARG A 368 -29.13 -26.43 -5.50
C ARG A 368 -29.62 -26.91 -4.14
N PHE A 369 -29.35 -26.15 -3.09
CA PHE A 369 -29.73 -26.50 -1.73
C PHE A 369 -31.20 -26.21 -1.42
N LEU A 370 -31.89 -25.39 -2.23
CA LEU A 370 -33.34 -25.25 -2.17
C LEU A 370 -34.02 -26.55 -2.65
N ARG A 371 -33.58 -27.09 -3.79
CA ARG A 371 -34.07 -28.37 -4.34
C ARG A 371 -33.79 -29.54 -3.39
N LEU A 372 -32.59 -29.60 -2.81
CA LEU A 372 -32.26 -30.64 -1.82
C LEU A 372 -33.12 -30.57 -0.55
N ARG A 373 -33.58 -29.38 -0.13
CA ARG A 373 -34.50 -29.24 1.02
C ARG A 373 -35.93 -29.70 0.72
N GLN A 374 -36.33 -29.77 -0.54
CA GLN A 374 -37.65 -30.24 -0.94
C GLN A 374 -37.76 -31.77 -0.91
N GLN A 375 -36.63 -32.49 -0.84
CA GLN A 375 -36.64 -33.93 -0.66
C GLN A 375 -37.24 -34.32 0.71
N PRO A 376 -38.05 -35.40 0.79
CA PRO A 376 -38.62 -35.87 2.05
C PRO A 376 -37.55 -36.06 3.13
N GLY A 377 -37.77 -35.48 4.31
CA GLY A 377 -36.86 -35.58 5.46
C GLY A 377 -35.62 -34.65 5.42
N SER A 378 -35.41 -33.87 4.36
CA SER A 378 -34.21 -33.02 4.19
C SER A 378 -34.42 -31.52 4.48
N GLY A 379 -35.61 -31.13 4.94
CA GLY A 379 -36.01 -29.72 5.07
C GLY A 379 -35.07 -28.82 5.89
N ASN A 380 -34.45 -29.36 6.95
CA ASN A 380 -33.49 -28.63 7.80
C ASN A 380 -32.02 -29.01 7.53
N ARG A 381 -31.75 -30.02 6.69
CA ARG A 381 -30.40 -30.58 6.50
C ARG A 381 -29.47 -29.69 5.70
N TRP A 382 -30.02 -28.86 4.81
CA TRP A 382 -29.26 -28.08 3.84
C TRP A 382 -29.45 -26.57 3.97
N GLN A 383 -29.75 -26.09 5.18
CA GLN A 383 -29.73 -24.65 5.45
C GLN A 383 -28.28 -24.16 5.47
N PHE A 384 -28.06 -22.87 5.21
CA PHE A 384 -26.73 -22.27 5.26
C PHE A 384 -25.98 -22.60 6.57
N ILE A 385 -26.70 -22.51 7.70
CA ILE A 385 -26.21 -22.80 9.04
C ILE A 385 -26.00 -24.29 9.37
N SER A 386 -26.48 -25.21 8.51
CA SER A 386 -26.38 -26.65 8.74
C SER A 386 -24.99 -27.15 8.36
N THR A 387 -24.35 -27.89 9.27
CA THR A 387 -23.03 -28.48 9.08
C THR A 387 -23.12 -29.99 8.87
N SER A 388 -22.26 -30.54 8.02
CA SER A 388 -22.18 -31.97 7.74
C SER A 388 -20.78 -32.35 7.30
N ALA A 389 -20.50 -33.66 7.23
CA ALA A 389 -19.28 -34.16 6.58
C ALA A 389 -19.16 -33.71 5.11
N ASP A 390 -20.28 -33.48 4.44
CA ASP A 390 -20.32 -33.00 3.05
C ASP A 390 -20.15 -31.47 2.91
N HIS A 391 -20.31 -30.73 4.01
CA HIS A 391 -20.30 -29.26 3.98
C HIS A 391 -19.77 -28.67 5.30
N MET A 392 -18.49 -28.37 5.33
CA MET A 392 -17.76 -27.97 6.54
C MET A 392 -17.44 -26.47 6.63
N GLY A 393 -18.16 -25.61 5.90
CA GLY A 393 -17.92 -24.15 5.90
C GLY A 393 -17.94 -23.50 7.30
N PHE A 394 -18.70 -24.06 8.23
CA PHE A 394 -18.73 -23.66 9.65
C PHE A 394 -18.03 -24.66 10.58
N GLY A 395 -17.20 -25.55 10.05
CA GLY A 395 -16.69 -26.73 10.76
C GLY A 395 -17.78 -27.79 10.99
N TYR A 396 -17.46 -28.80 11.80
CA TYR A 396 -18.38 -29.90 12.08
C TYR A 396 -18.17 -30.48 13.50
N GLY A 397 -19.25 -30.99 14.11
CA GLY A 397 -19.25 -31.53 15.49
C GLY A 397 -19.34 -30.47 16.60
N ARG A 398 -18.88 -30.85 17.80
CA ARG A 398 -18.91 -30.03 19.03
C ARG A 398 -18.19 -28.68 18.86
N GLN A 399 -17.19 -28.64 18.00
CA GLN A 399 -16.37 -27.47 17.71
C GLN A 399 -16.78 -26.75 16.41
N ALA A 400 -18.00 -27.00 15.90
CA ALA A 400 -18.57 -26.19 14.83
C ALA A 400 -18.78 -24.73 15.31
N CYS A 401 -18.70 -23.78 14.38
CA CYS A 401 -18.76 -22.36 14.64
C CYS A 401 -20.03 -22.01 15.46
N PRO A 402 -19.88 -21.46 16.67
CA PRO A 402 -21.02 -21.07 17.50
C PRO A 402 -21.70 -19.81 16.95
N GLY A 403 -20.98 -18.92 16.27
CA GLY A 403 -21.50 -17.67 15.70
C GLY A 403 -22.23 -17.80 14.35
N ARG A 404 -22.38 -19.01 13.79
CA ARG A 404 -22.93 -19.21 12.43
C ARG A 404 -24.35 -18.64 12.22
N PHE A 405 -25.17 -18.63 13.27
CA PHE A 405 -26.52 -18.06 13.21
C PHE A 405 -26.47 -16.53 13.06
N PHE A 406 -25.58 -15.87 13.81
CA PHE A 406 -25.33 -14.45 13.70
C PHE A 406 -24.78 -14.08 12.31
N ALA A 407 -23.76 -14.82 11.84
CA ALA A 407 -23.19 -14.61 10.51
C ALA A 407 -24.23 -14.76 9.39
N SER A 408 -25.11 -15.77 9.48
CA SER A 408 -26.22 -15.97 8.55
C SER A 408 -27.12 -14.73 8.48
N ASN A 409 -27.58 -14.22 9.64
CA ASN A 409 -28.44 -13.05 9.69
C ASN A 409 -27.73 -11.81 9.15
N GLN A 410 -26.46 -11.60 9.51
CA GLN A 410 -25.67 -10.46 9.07
C GLN A 410 -25.50 -10.44 7.55
N ILE A 411 -25.15 -11.57 6.93
CA ILE A 411 -24.99 -11.67 5.47
C ILE A 411 -26.32 -11.46 4.76
N LYS A 412 -27.41 -12.07 5.25
CA LYS A 412 -28.73 -11.90 4.65
C LYS A 412 -29.18 -10.43 4.69
N ILE A 413 -29.05 -9.77 5.84
CA ILE A 413 -29.38 -8.35 5.98
C ILE A 413 -28.55 -7.53 4.98
N ALA A 414 -27.24 -7.78 4.91
CA ALA A 414 -26.36 -7.07 3.98
C ALA A 414 -26.79 -7.25 2.51
N ILE A 415 -27.01 -8.50 2.06
CA ILE A 415 -27.43 -8.80 0.68
C ILE A 415 -28.81 -8.22 0.37
N VAL A 416 -29.76 -8.26 1.31
CA VAL A 416 -31.08 -7.64 1.14
C VAL A 416 -30.93 -6.16 0.83
N HIS A 417 -30.13 -5.42 1.59
CA HIS A 417 -29.93 -4.00 1.30
C HIS A 417 -29.15 -3.79 0.00
N LEU A 418 -28.12 -4.58 -0.27
CA LEU A 418 -27.30 -4.45 -1.47
C LEU A 418 -28.11 -4.68 -2.75
N LEU A 419 -29.00 -5.69 -2.79
CA LEU A 419 -29.81 -6.01 -3.98
C LEU A 419 -31.06 -5.15 -4.15
N LEU A 420 -31.63 -4.61 -3.05
CA LEU A 420 -32.82 -3.76 -3.14
C LEU A 420 -32.49 -2.30 -3.45
N ASN A 421 -31.29 -1.82 -3.10
CA ASN A 421 -30.91 -0.42 -3.27
C ASN A 421 -29.94 -0.20 -4.45
N TYR A 422 -29.30 -1.25 -4.97
CA TYR A 422 -28.30 -1.14 -6.03
C TYR A 422 -28.43 -2.28 -7.05
N ASP A 423 -28.06 -1.97 -8.29
CA ASP A 423 -27.75 -2.94 -9.32
C ASP A 423 -26.23 -3.19 -9.36
N TRP A 424 -25.86 -4.45 -9.59
CA TRP A 424 -24.47 -4.90 -9.55
C TRP A 424 -24.10 -5.55 -10.87
N SER A 425 -22.94 -5.17 -11.40
CA SER A 425 -22.36 -5.75 -12.60
C SER A 425 -20.84 -5.73 -12.49
N LYS A 426 -20.19 -6.59 -13.27
CA LYS A 426 -18.73 -6.67 -13.35
C LYS A 426 -18.15 -5.42 -14.01
N GLY A 427 -17.10 -4.88 -13.42
CA GLY A 427 -16.26 -3.89 -14.09
C GLY A 427 -15.47 -4.52 -15.25
N LYS A 428 -15.02 -3.69 -16.20
CA LYS A 428 -14.23 -4.15 -17.37
C LYS A 428 -12.91 -4.85 -16.97
N ASP A 429 -12.39 -4.54 -15.78
CA ASP A 429 -11.14 -5.10 -15.23
C ASP A 429 -11.38 -6.28 -14.26
N TYR A 430 -12.55 -6.93 -14.31
CA TYR A 430 -12.86 -8.09 -13.46
C TYR A 430 -12.11 -9.35 -13.92
N PHE A 431 -11.21 -9.86 -13.07
CA PHE A 431 -10.52 -11.14 -13.29
C PHE A 431 -11.19 -12.28 -12.50
N LYS A 432 -11.54 -13.37 -13.19
CA LYS A 432 -12.26 -14.53 -12.64
C LYS A 432 -11.39 -15.47 -11.77
N LYS A 433 -10.10 -15.19 -11.54
CA LYS A 433 -9.22 -16.07 -10.75
C LYS A 433 -9.42 -15.83 -9.24
N TRP A 434 -10.36 -16.56 -8.67
CA TRP A 434 -10.68 -16.60 -7.24
C TRP A 434 -9.89 -17.68 -6.51
N ASN A 435 -8.77 -17.32 -5.87
CA ASN A 435 -8.16 -18.17 -4.83
C ASN A 435 -8.36 -17.49 -3.47
N MET A 436 -9.36 -17.96 -2.69
CA MET A 436 -9.70 -17.42 -1.37
C MET A 436 -8.73 -17.80 -0.23
N LEU A 437 -7.44 -17.87 -0.54
CA LEU A 437 -6.39 -17.73 0.47
C LEU A 437 -5.59 -16.49 0.10
N TYR A 438 -6.06 -15.35 0.62
CA TYR A 438 -5.48 -14.02 0.48
C TYR A 438 -5.40 -13.48 -0.97
N PRO A 439 -6.06 -12.36 -1.29
CA PRO A 439 -5.42 -11.33 -2.08
C PRO A 439 -4.47 -10.59 -1.14
N VAL A 440 -3.36 -11.23 -0.74
CA VAL A 440 -2.15 -10.42 -0.66
C VAL A 440 -1.98 -10.03 -2.11
N ASP A 441 -1.89 -8.74 -2.38
CA ASP A 441 -1.25 -8.27 -3.58
C ASP A 441 -0.12 -9.26 -3.90
N ASN A 442 -0.23 -10.04 -4.98
CA ASN A 442 0.79 -11.03 -5.32
C ASN A 442 2.16 -10.34 -5.56
N SER A 443 2.18 -9.01 -5.56
CA SER A 443 3.36 -8.14 -5.53
C SER A 443 4.08 -8.03 -4.17
N ILE A 444 3.44 -8.26 -3.01
CA ILE A 444 4.06 -8.01 -1.69
C ILE A 444 4.63 -9.28 -1.03
N ALA A 445 4.17 -10.48 -1.43
CA ALA A 445 4.70 -11.74 -0.90
C ALA A 445 5.98 -12.22 -1.63
N ASP A 446 6.24 -11.73 -2.85
CA ASP A 446 7.45 -12.03 -3.61
C ASP A 446 8.67 -11.22 -3.14
N ASP A 447 8.47 -10.02 -2.60
CA ASP A 447 9.57 -9.15 -2.15
C ASP A 447 10.20 -9.56 -0.80
N PHE A 448 9.55 -10.43 0.00
CA PHE A 448 10.11 -10.91 1.28
C PHE A 448 10.73 -12.32 1.23
N ALA A 449 10.45 -13.11 0.18
CA ALA A 449 11.03 -14.45 0.03
C ALA A 449 12.49 -14.43 -0.46
N SER A 450 12.94 -13.31 -1.04
CA SER A 450 14.31 -13.11 -1.52
C SER A 450 15.31 -12.66 -0.42
N ALA A 451 14.84 -12.34 0.78
CA ALA A 451 15.68 -11.75 1.85
C ALA A 451 16.09 -12.70 3.01
N GLN A 452 15.68 -13.98 3.02
CA GLN A 452 15.93 -14.88 4.17
C GLN A 452 16.69 -16.19 3.87
N ALA A 453 17.40 -16.27 2.75
CA ALA A 453 18.35 -17.36 2.46
C ALA A 453 19.82 -16.97 2.76
N THR A 454 20.09 -16.21 3.82
CA THR A 454 21.47 -16.04 4.35
C THR A 454 21.44 -15.55 5.80
N LYS A 455 21.45 -16.49 6.76
CA LYS A 455 22.01 -16.38 8.14
C LYS A 455 21.44 -17.47 9.05
N VAL A 456 21.99 -18.69 8.96
CA VAL A 456 22.21 -19.56 10.15
C VAL A 456 23.52 -20.31 9.92
N SER A 457 24.62 -19.64 10.24
CA SER A 457 25.93 -20.24 10.51
C SER A 457 26.77 -19.13 11.14
N LEU A 458 26.65 -18.97 12.46
CA LEU A 458 27.56 -18.16 13.29
C LEU A 458 27.15 -18.31 14.76
N LEU A 459 27.16 -19.53 15.30
CA LEU A 459 27.10 -19.73 16.76
C LEU A 459 27.70 -21.04 17.28
N GLU A 460 28.64 -21.69 16.57
CA GLU A 460 29.42 -22.81 17.13
C GLU A 460 30.87 -22.82 16.62
N ALA A 461 31.58 -21.70 16.76
CA ALA A 461 33.03 -21.66 16.52
C ALA A 461 33.73 -20.71 17.50
N LEU A 462 33.62 -20.97 18.80
CA LEU A 462 34.56 -20.50 19.82
C LEU A 462 34.51 -21.50 21.00
N ASN A 463 35.43 -22.47 20.99
CA ASN A 463 36.26 -22.85 22.14
C ASN A 463 37.01 -24.15 21.84
N GLY A 464 38.32 -24.03 21.61
CA GLY A 464 39.27 -25.14 21.68
C GLY A 464 40.33 -24.81 22.72
N LEU A 465 40.55 -25.72 23.68
CA LEU A 465 41.79 -25.94 24.43
C LEU A 465 41.82 -27.42 24.91
N PRO A 466 42.98 -28.13 24.92
CA PRO A 466 43.12 -29.54 25.32
C PRO A 466 43.77 -29.70 26.74
N PRO A 467 44.20 -30.89 27.18
CA PRO A 467 43.45 -32.03 27.75
C PRO A 467 43.81 -32.29 29.24
N ILE A 468 42.99 -33.03 30.01
CA ILE A 468 43.40 -33.59 31.32
C ILE A 468 42.87 -35.03 31.49
N GLU A 469 43.72 -35.83 32.13
CA GLU A 469 43.89 -37.28 32.19
C GLU A 469 42.87 -38.12 32.97
N GLU A 470 42.92 -39.42 32.64
CA GLU A 470 42.68 -40.66 33.41
C GLU A 470 42.15 -40.58 34.85
N HIS A 471 41.12 -41.38 35.16
CA HIS A 471 41.30 -42.57 36.02
C HIS A 471 40.06 -43.48 36.13
N ASN A 472 40.38 -44.78 36.14
CA ASN A 472 39.63 -45.98 36.53
C ASN A 472 38.55 -45.79 37.61
N VAL A 473 37.47 -46.59 37.53
CA VAL A 473 37.16 -47.68 38.49
C VAL A 473 36.25 -48.73 37.83
N SER A 474 36.76 -49.96 37.75
CA SER A 474 36.08 -51.24 37.54
C SER A 474 35.37 -51.74 38.82
N LEU A 475 34.29 -52.52 38.72
CA LEU A 475 33.93 -53.68 39.59
C LEU A 475 32.66 -54.38 38.99
N VAL A 476 32.79 -55.56 38.34
CA VAL A 476 32.54 -56.94 38.85
C VAL A 476 31.03 -57.31 38.87
N SER A 477 30.53 -58.02 37.85
CA SER A 477 30.21 -59.48 37.76
C SER A 477 29.16 -59.97 38.78
N SER A 478 28.09 -60.67 38.39
CA SER A 478 28.16 -62.09 37.98
C SER A 478 26.94 -62.57 37.18
N ASP A 479 27.24 -63.55 36.32
CA ASP A 479 26.41 -64.31 35.40
C ASP A 479 25.25 -65.10 36.03
N ASP A 480 24.20 -65.36 35.24
CA ASP A 480 23.74 -66.74 34.97
C ASP A 480 22.80 -66.86 33.75
N GLU A 481 23.27 -67.65 32.77
CA GLU A 481 22.57 -68.62 31.89
C GLU A 481 21.55 -68.21 30.79
N LEU A 482 22.12 -67.98 29.58
CA LEU A 482 21.95 -68.67 28.28
C LEU A 482 20.56 -69.06 27.71
N LEU A 483 20.26 -68.57 26.49
CA LEU A 483 19.62 -69.28 25.35
C LEU A 483 19.96 -68.54 23.99
N PRO A 484 19.81 -69.17 22.79
CA PRO A 484 20.83 -69.26 21.74
C PRO A 484 20.83 -68.19 20.62
N GLU A 485 21.98 -68.08 19.94
CA GLU A 485 22.30 -67.17 18.83
C GLU A 485 21.41 -67.33 17.59
N THR A 486 20.28 -66.62 17.57
CA THR A 486 19.64 -66.15 16.33
C THR A 486 19.14 -64.74 16.58
N ASP A 487 19.47 -63.84 15.65
CA ASP A 487 19.01 -62.45 15.53
C ASP A 487 19.64 -61.42 16.48
N LEU A 488 20.94 -61.16 16.28
CA LEU A 488 21.60 -59.93 16.73
C LEU A 488 21.39 -58.78 15.73
N GLU A 489 20.14 -58.44 15.39
CA GLU A 489 19.83 -57.23 14.63
C GLU A 489 19.83 -56.00 15.57
N GLY A 490 20.55 -54.94 15.18
CA GLY A 490 20.47 -53.64 15.85
C GLY A 490 21.25 -53.46 17.16
N LEU A 491 22.10 -54.42 17.57
CA LEU A 491 22.86 -54.36 18.84
C LEU A 491 24.21 -53.64 18.74
N THR A 492 24.67 -53.29 17.53
CA THR A 492 25.92 -52.53 17.34
C THR A 492 25.62 -51.02 17.19
N CYS A 493 26.00 -50.24 18.20
CA CYS A 493 25.87 -48.77 18.20
C CYS A 493 26.97 -48.13 17.32
N ARG A 494 26.84 -48.28 16.00
CA ARG A 494 27.68 -47.63 14.98
C ARG A 494 26.82 -47.25 13.78
N ILE A 495 27.08 -46.09 13.18
CA ILE A 495 26.42 -45.71 11.93
C ILE A 495 27.03 -46.52 10.79
N LYS A 496 26.26 -47.43 10.19
CA LYS A 496 26.61 -48.10 8.92
C LYS A 496 25.98 -47.30 7.79
N THR A 497 26.82 -46.76 6.89
CA THR A 497 26.37 -45.98 5.73
C THR A 497 26.31 -46.89 4.50
N LEU A 498 25.19 -46.86 3.78
CA LEU A 498 24.97 -47.61 2.54
C LEU A 498 24.68 -46.62 1.40
N TYR A 499 25.06 -46.98 0.18
CA TYR A 499 24.95 -46.15 -1.01
C TYR A 499 24.09 -46.85 -2.08
N GLU A 500 23.51 -46.08 -2.99
CA GLU A 500 22.73 -46.64 -4.10
C GLU A 500 23.65 -47.32 -5.11
N GLY A 501 23.42 -48.60 -5.39
CA GLY A 501 24.15 -49.39 -6.37
C GLY A 501 23.32 -49.70 -7.62
N PRO A 502 23.89 -50.40 -8.61
CA PRO A 502 23.22 -50.71 -9.87
C PRO A 502 21.87 -51.39 -9.65
N SER A 503 20.82 -50.89 -10.33
CA SER A 503 19.46 -51.41 -10.22
C SER A 503 19.39 -52.87 -10.67
N LYS A 504 18.84 -53.74 -9.82
CA LYS A 504 18.59 -55.15 -10.15
C LYS A 504 17.25 -55.35 -10.88
N CYS A 505 16.33 -54.41 -10.76
CA CYS A 505 15.07 -54.32 -11.51
C CYS A 505 14.48 -52.90 -11.43
N ASP A 506 13.48 -52.60 -12.25
CA ASP A 506 12.85 -51.26 -12.37
C ASP A 506 12.01 -50.82 -11.15
N CYS A 507 11.79 -51.70 -10.17
CA CYS A 507 10.92 -51.42 -9.02
C CYS A 507 11.62 -51.35 -7.66
N CYS A 508 12.94 -51.61 -7.58
CA CYS A 508 13.67 -51.66 -6.31
C CYS A 508 15.03 -50.94 -6.38
N ILE A 509 15.31 -50.06 -5.41
CA ILE A 509 16.63 -49.46 -5.20
C ILE A 509 17.54 -50.48 -4.49
N ASN A 510 18.69 -50.79 -5.09
CA ASN A 510 19.68 -51.73 -4.56
C ASN A 510 20.71 -50.98 -3.73
N TRP A 511 20.86 -51.31 -2.44
CA TRP A 511 21.83 -50.64 -1.56
C TRP A 511 23.12 -51.45 -1.45
N VAL A 512 24.26 -50.79 -1.63
CA VAL A 512 25.62 -51.37 -1.56
C VAL A 512 26.45 -50.68 -0.49
N GLU A 513 27.44 -51.37 0.06
CA GLU A 513 28.31 -50.78 1.10
C GLU A 513 29.42 -49.88 0.53
N THR A 514 29.78 -50.07 -0.73
CA THR A 514 30.84 -49.33 -1.42
C THR A 514 30.30 -48.06 -2.06
N TYR A 515 31.05 -46.96 -1.87
CA TYR A 515 30.74 -45.67 -2.49
C TYR A 515 30.71 -45.79 -4.03
N PRO A 516 29.71 -45.24 -4.74
CA PRO A 516 29.57 -45.40 -6.18
C PRO A 516 30.74 -44.75 -6.93
N GLU A 517 31.45 -45.50 -7.79
CA GLU A 517 32.63 -45.01 -8.52
C GLU A 517 32.31 -43.91 -9.55
N ASP A 518 31.04 -43.77 -9.94
CA ASP A 518 30.52 -42.81 -10.91
C ASP A 518 30.29 -41.40 -10.32
N VAL A 519 30.29 -41.25 -9.00
CA VAL A 519 30.15 -39.96 -8.32
C VAL A 519 31.51 -39.46 -7.83
N ARG A 520 32.35 -38.94 -8.74
CA ARG A 520 33.64 -38.36 -8.35
C ARG A 520 33.46 -36.99 -7.71
N THR A 521 33.76 -36.87 -6.42
CA THR A 521 33.89 -35.58 -5.73
C THR A 521 35.22 -34.91 -6.05
N ALA A 522 35.20 -33.58 -6.27
CA ALA A 522 36.40 -32.74 -6.44
C ALA A 522 37.32 -33.05 -7.66
N ILE A 523 36.77 -33.40 -8.83
CA ILE A 523 37.54 -33.56 -10.09
C ILE A 523 38.40 -32.32 -10.41
N GLU A 524 37.95 -31.12 -10.06
CA GLU A 524 38.70 -29.88 -10.28
C GLU A 524 39.94 -29.74 -9.38
N GLU A 525 40.01 -30.50 -8.30
CA GLU A 525 41.16 -30.52 -7.39
C GLU A 525 42.24 -31.52 -7.81
N ASP A 526 41.94 -32.38 -8.79
CA ASP A 526 42.87 -33.36 -9.35
C ASP A 526 44.07 -32.70 -10.02
N ALA A 527 45.24 -33.33 -9.87
CA ALA A 527 46.51 -32.81 -10.36
C ALA A 527 46.57 -32.71 -11.89
N GLU A 528 45.80 -33.54 -12.61
CA GLU A 528 45.70 -33.50 -14.06
C GLU A 528 44.78 -32.36 -14.55
N THR A 529 43.65 -32.15 -13.87
CA THR A 529 42.71 -31.05 -14.17
C THR A 529 43.33 -29.67 -13.91
N LYS A 530 44.12 -29.51 -12.83
CA LYS A 530 44.85 -28.27 -12.50
C LYS A 530 45.95 -27.89 -13.49
N ARG A 531 46.38 -28.84 -14.34
CA ARG A 531 47.40 -28.59 -15.39
C ARG A 531 46.80 -28.05 -16.69
N GLN A 532 45.47 -28.07 -16.83
CA GLN A 532 44.80 -27.60 -18.05
C GLN A 532 44.77 -26.07 -18.10
N ALA A 533 45.03 -25.49 -19.28
CA ALA A 533 44.98 -24.03 -19.46
C ALA A 533 43.54 -23.46 -19.34
N LEU A 534 42.56 -24.27 -19.77
CA LEU A 534 41.15 -23.93 -19.90
C LEU A 534 40.29 -25.13 -19.47
N ILE A 535 39.28 -24.91 -18.62
CA ILE A 535 38.26 -25.93 -18.30
C ILE A 535 36.92 -25.47 -18.86
N VAL A 536 36.27 -26.36 -19.60
CA VAL A 536 34.98 -26.13 -20.25
C VAL A 536 33.93 -26.93 -19.49
N ARG A 537 32.98 -26.24 -18.83
CA ARG A 537 31.90 -26.86 -18.07
C ARG A 537 30.64 -26.92 -18.94
N MET A 538 30.19 -28.14 -19.24
CA MET A 538 28.95 -28.39 -19.98
C MET A 538 27.82 -28.74 -19.02
N LYS A 539 26.58 -28.37 -19.34
CA LYS A 539 25.37 -28.78 -18.61
C LYS A 539 24.37 -29.46 -19.55
N LYS A 540 23.45 -30.24 -18.97
CA LYS A 540 22.32 -30.80 -19.70
C LYS A 540 21.50 -29.68 -20.32
N ASN A 541 21.15 -29.83 -21.59
CA ASN A 541 20.25 -28.91 -22.26
C ASN A 541 18.82 -29.17 -21.78
N HIS A 542 18.22 -28.18 -21.12
CA HIS A 542 16.84 -28.24 -20.63
C HIS A 542 15.84 -27.52 -21.56
N GLY A 543 16.28 -27.07 -22.74
CA GLY A 543 15.42 -26.49 -23.78
C GLY A 543 15.20 -27.43 -24.97
N ASP A 544 14.30 -27.06 -25.88
CA ASP A 544 13.86 -27.86 -27.05
C ASP A 544 14.93 -28.00 -28.17
N GLY A 545 16.20 -27.72 -27.87
CA GLY A 545 17.30 -27.79 -28.84
C GLY A 545 17.91 -29.19 -28.88
N GLY A 546 17.98 -29.80 -30.06
CA GLY A 546 18.45 -31.18 -30.29
C GLY A 546 19.88 -31.55 -29.82
N ASN A 547 20.62 -30.64 -29.17
CA ASN A 547 21.89 -30.95 -28.53
C ASN A 547 21.67 -31.32 -27.05
N PRO A 548 22.14 -32.48 -26.57
CA PRO A 548 21.92 -32.94 -25.20
C PRO A 548 22.71 -32.14 -24.15
N LEU A 549 23.78 -31.44 -24.58
CA LEU A 549 24.65 -30.63 -23.73
C LEU A 549 24.81 -29.22 -24.31
N VAL A 550 24.86 -28.23 -23.43
CA VAL A 550 25.16 -26.82 -23.75
C VAL A 550 26.29 -26.32 -22.86
N LEU A 551 27.06 -25.36 -23.36
CA LEU A 551 28.13 -24.75 -22.59
C LEU A 551 27.57 -23.92 -21.43
N ASP A 552 28.01 -24.22 -20.21
CA ASP A 552 27.60 -23.48 -19.01
C ASP A 552 28.61 -22.37 -18.68
N SER A 553 29.89 -22.74 -18.58
CA SER A 553 30.95 -21.81 -18.18
C SER A 553 32.33 -22.24 -18.67
N VAL A 554 33.22 -21.26 -18.76
CA VAL A 554 34.63 -21.42 -19.13
C VAL A 554 35.49 -20.92 -17.98
N VAL A 555 36.35 -21.78 -17.46
CA VAL A 555 37.29 -21.49 -16.36
C VAL A 555 38.68 -21.30 -16.93
N VAL A 556 39.23 -20.11 -16.79
CA VAL A 556 40.57 -19.74 -17.26
C VAL A 556 41.57 -19.91 -16.11
N GLN A 557 42.48 -20.86 -16.25
CA GLN A 557 43.53 -21.14 -15.28
C GLN A 557 44.89 -20.59 -15.71
N SER A 558 45.16 -20.55 -17.01
CA SER A 558 46.44 -20.11 -17.57
C SER A 558 46.79 -18.66 -17.20
N PRO A 559 47.97 -18.40 -16.59
CA PRO A 559 48.45 -17.03 -16.35
C PRO A 559 48.57 -16.19 -17.62
N LEU A 560 49.00 -16.79 -18.73
CA LEU A 560 49.15 -16.13 -20.04
C LEU A 560 47.81 -15.60 -20.56
N LEU A 561 46.72 -16.38 -20.37
CA LEU A 561 45.37 -15.94 -20.73
C LEU A 561 44.87 -14.83 -19.82
N LYS A 562 45.19 -14.87 -18.52
CA LYS A 562 44.76 -13.83 -17.57
C LYS A 562 45.38 -12.47 -17.89
N GLU A 563 46.64 -12.44 -18.31
CA GLU A 563 47.30 -11.21 -18.77
C GLU A 563 46.60 -10.63 -20.01
N LEU A 564 46.35 -11.46 -21.03
CA LEU A 564 45.61 -11.07 -22.23
C LEU A 564 44.20 -10.53 -21.90
N LEU A 565 43.50 -11.20 -20.99
CA LEU A 565 42.14 -10.80 -20.58
C LEU A 565 42.13 -9.47 -19.83
N GLY A 566 43.21 -9.12 -19.12
CA GLY A 566 43.39 -7.80 -18.51
C GLY A 566 43.42 -6.68 -19.56
N GLU A 567 44.05 -6.92 -20.70
CA GLU A 567 44.05 -5.98 -21.82
C GLU A 567 42.67 -5.92 -22.51
N VAL A 568 42.09 -7.07 -22.84
CA VAL A 568 40.80 -7.17 -23.56
C VAL A 568 39.68 -6.49 -22.77
N PHE A 569 39.66 -6.65 -21.45
CA PHE A 569 38.67 -6.06 -20.55
C PHE A 569 39.14 -4.77 -19.87
N ALA A 570 40.20 -4.12 -20.36
CA ALA A 570 40.58 -2.80 -19.86
C ALA A 570 39.37 -1.83 -19.89
N GLY A 571 39.09 -1.19 -18.76
CA GLY A 571 37.92 -0.33 -18.55
C GLY A 571 36.68 -1.01 -17.94
N TYR A 572 36.71 -2.32 -17.70
CA TYR A 572 35.69 -3.00 -16.89
C TYR A 572 36.10 -3.07 -15.42
N ASN A 573 35.12 -2.92 -14.53
CA ASN A 573 35.24 -3.23 -13.10
C ASN A 573 35.06 -4.74 -12.86
N GLY A 574 35.52 -5.26 -11.71
CA GLY A 574 35.20 -6.63 -11.27
C GLY A 574 36.06 -7.76 -11.88
N ILE A 575 37.12 -7.44 -12.62
CA ILE A 575 38.11 -8.42 -13.08
C ILE A 575 39.45 -8.23 -12.38
N THR A 576 39.92 -9.29 -11.72
CA THR A 576 41.23 -9.33 -11.04
C THR A 576 42.05 -10.45 -11.66
N THR A 577 42.95 -10.12 -12.58
CA THR A 577 43.73 -11.11 -13.34
C THR A 577 44.76 -11.89 -12.52
N SER A 578 45.01 -11.47 -11.27
CA SER A 578 45.86 -12.17 -10.31
C SER A 578 45.18 -13.33 -9.57
N LEU A 579 43.86 -13.53 -9.73
CA LEU A 579 43.11 -14.61 -9.08
C LEU A 579 43.52 -16.01 -9.59
N LYS A 580 43.25 -17.04 -8.78
CA LYS A 580 43.66 -18.43 -9.08
C LYS A 580 42.93 -18.99 -10.29
N LYS A 581 41.64 -18.69 -10.46
CA LYS A 581 40.86 -19.02 -11.66
C LYS A 581 39.90 -17.88 -12.00
N LEU A 582 39.62 -17.69 -13.29
CA LEU A 582 38.59 -16.74 -13.75
C LEU A 582 37.46 -17.54 -14.40
N VAL A 583 36.24 -17.46 -13.86
CA VAL A 583 35.08 -18.17 -14.39
C VAL A 583 34.18 -17.21 -15.16
N PHE A 584 33.94 -17.49 -16.44
CA PHE A 584 32.99 -16.77 -17.28
C PHE A 584 31.79 -17.67 -17.61
N LYS A 585 30.56 -17.15 -17.52
CA LYS A 585 29.32 -17.91 -17.76
C LYS A 585 28.69 -17.58 -19.12
N ALA A 586 28.03 -18.56 -19.72
CA ALA A 586 27.18 -18.36 -20.88
C ALA A 586 26.05 -17.36 -20.56
N PRO A 587 25.65 -16.46 -21.48
CA PRO A 587 26.00 -16.44 -22.91
C PRO A 587 27.25 -15.60 -23.24
N PHE A 588 28.19 -15.43 -22.32
CA PHE A 588 29.49 -14.77 -22.58
C PHE A 588 29.38 -13.33 -23.12
N ARG A 589 28.40 -12.56 -22.62
CA ARG A 589 28.06 -11.22 -23.11
C ARG A 589 29.24 -10.25 -23.19
N ALA A 590 30.11 -10.29 -22.17
CA ALA A 590 31.29 -9.44 -22.13
C ALA A 590 32.25 -9.73 -23.30
N PHE A 591 32.43 -11.01 -23.65
CA PHE A 591 33.23 -11.40 -24.81
C PHE A 591 32.56 -11.05 -26.13
N TYR A 592 31.22 -11.08 -26.19
CA TYR A 592 30.48 -10.60 -27.36
C TYR A 592 30.76 -9.10 -27.61
N TYR A 593 30.64 -8.25 -26.59
CA TYR A 593 30.93 -6.82 -26.72
C TYR A 593 32.40 -6.52 -27.00
N ARG A 594 33.33 -7.32 -26.45
CA ARG A 594 34.78 -7.19 -26.67
C ARG A 594 35.32 -8.10 -27.77
N TRP A 595 34.47 -8.63 -28.65
CA TRP A 595 34.86 -9.67 -29.61
C TRP A 595 35.98 -9.20 -30.55
N GLU A 596 35.87 -7.98 -31.09
CA GLU A 596 36.89 -7.42 -31.98
C GLU A 596 38.23 -7.21 -31.27
N ARG A 597 38.22 -6.68 -30.04
CA ARG A 597 39.43 -6.51 -29.22
C ARG A 597 40.08 -7.85 -28.89
N LEU A 598 39.28 -8.88 -28.58
CA LEU A 598 39.80 -10.24 -28.38
C LEU A 598 40.47 -10.78 -29.64
N VAL A 599 39.83 -10.64 -30.81
CA VAL A 599 40.37 -11.10 -32.10
C VAL A 599 41.69 -10.40 -32.42
N GLU A 600 41.76 -9.08 -32.22
CA GLU A 600 42.97 -8.31 -32.45
C GLU A 600 44.10 -8.70 -31.48
N ALA A 601 43.77 -8.87 -30.20
CA ALA A 601 44.73 -9.29 -29.19
C ALA A 601 45.30 -10.68 -29.48
N VAL A 602 44.47 -11.64 -29.90
CA VAL A 602 44.91 -12.99 -30.32
C VAL A 602 45.83 -12.93 -31.54
N LYS A 603 45.51 -12.10 -32.54
CA LYS A 603 46.33 -11.94 -33.77
C LYS A 603 47.70 -11.32 -33.52
N ARG A 604 47.83 -10.47 -32.49
CA ARG A 604 49.06 -9.76 -32.17
C ARG A 604 50.08 -10.62 -31.43
N LEU A 605 49.68 -11.75 -30.86
CA LEU A 605 50.56 -12.61 -30.07
C LEU A 605 51.59 -13.32 -30.98
N PRO A 606 52.88 -13.35 -30.60
CA PRO A 606 53.90 -14.10 -31.33
C PRO A 606 53.68 -15.62 -31.22
N GLU A 607 54.16 -16.39 -32.21
CA GLU A 607 54.09 -17.86 -32.18
C GLU A 607 54.74 -18.41 -30.90
N GLY A 608 53.99 -19.22 -30.15
CA GLY A 608 54.39 -19.77 -28.84
C GLY A 608 53.19 -20.11 -27.96
N ASP A 609 53.45 -20.45 -26.70
CA ASP A 609 52.43 -20.95 -25.76
C ASP A 609 51.29 -19.95 -25.50
N SER A 610 51.59 -18.64 -25.47
CA SER A 610 50.58 -17.58 -25.34
C SER A 610 49.61 -17.56 -26.52
N ALA A 611 50.10 -17.70 -27.75
CA ALA A 611 49.26 -17.76 -28.95
C ALA A 611 48.43 -19.05 -28.98
N ALA A 612 49.01 -20.20 -28.58
CA ALA A 612 48.29 -21.47 -28.50
C ALA A 612 47.14 -21.42 -27.47
N HIS A 613 47.38 -20.88 -26.27
CA HIS A 613 46.35 -20.75 -25.25
C HIS A 613 45.26 -19.74 -25.66
N ALA A 614 45.64 -18.60 -26.24
CA ALA A 614 44.71 -17.59 -26.73
C ALA A 614 43.83 -18.13 -27.87
N GLN A 615 44.42 -18.92 -28.79
CA GLN A 615 43.71 -19.58 -29.87
C GLN A 615 42.72 -20.64 -29.36
N LEU A 616 43.05 -21.34 -28.26
CA LEU A 616 42.15 -22.29 -27.61
C LEU A 616 40.90 -21.58 -27.04
N LEU A 617 41.10 -20.48 -26.30
CA LEU A 617 39.99 -19.67 -25.77
C LEU A 617 39.13 -19.09 -26.90
N TYR A 618 39.77 -18.54 -27.95
CA TYR A 618 39.09 -17.99 -29.12
C TYR A 618 38.23 -19.05 -29.82
N THR A 619 38.77 -20.26 -30.04
CA THR A 619 38.07 -21.33 -30.76
C THR A 619 36.84 -21.80 -29.97
N THR A 620 36.98 -21.95 -28.65
CA THR A 620 35.87 -22.31 -27.74
C THR A 620 34.77 -21.26 -27.75
N LEU A 621 35.09 -19.98 -27.58
CA LEU A 621 34.09 -18.90 -27.57
C LEU A 621 33.47 -18.67 -28.95
N LYS A 622 34.23 -18.82 -30.04
CA LYS A 622 33.73 -18.66 -31.40
C LYS A 622 32.67 -19.71 -31.73
N ALA A 623 32.83 -20.95 -31.25
CA ALA A 623 31.85 -22.00 -31.48
C ALA A 623 30.45 -21.62 -30.96
N GLU A 624 30.39 -20.92 -29.83
CA GLU A 624 29.14 -20.46 -29.19
C GLU A 624 28.63 -19.13 -29.74
N LEU A 625 29.52 -18.16 -30.01
CA LEU A 625 29.12 -16.80 -30.37
C LEU A 625 28.94 -16.58 -31.88
N LYS A 626 29.45 -17.46 -32.75
CA LYS A 626 29.44 -17.26 -34.22
C LYS A 626 28.05 -16.99 -34.78
N ASP A 627 27.02 -17.72 -34.33
CA ASP A 627 25.67 -17.62 -34.88
C ASP A 627 25.02 -16.33 -34.36
N THR A 628 25.19 -16.03 -33.06
CA THR A 628 24.74 -14.76 -32.46
C THR A 628 25.36 -13.54 -33.15
N LEU A 629 26.67 -13.57 -33.43
CA LEU A 629 27.39 -12.49 -34.12
C LEU A 629 26.92 -12.33 -35.56
N ALA A 630 26.72 -13.43 -36.30
CA ALA A 630 26.25 -13.40 -37.68
C ALA A 630 24.81 -12.86 -37.79
N GLU A 631 23.89 -13.43 -36.99
CA GLU A 631 22.47 -13.05 -36.98
C GLU A 631 22.29 -11.59 -36.54
N THR A 632 22.97 -11.17 -35.48
CA THR A 632 22.86 -9.77 -35.02
C THR A 632 23.41 -8.81 -36.06
N LYS A 633 24.54 -9.14 -36.71
CA LYS A 633 25.11 -8.29 -37.76
C LYS A 633 24.15 -8.12 -38.94
N ASP A 634 23.48 -9.20 -39.36
CA ASP A 634 22.48 -9.15 -40.42
C ASP A 634 21.25 -8.31 -40.03
N LEU A 635 20.70 -8.55 -38.83
CA LEU A 635 19.57 -7.79 -38.30
C LEU A 635 19.88 -6.28 -38.22
N LEU A 636 21.04 -5.92 -37.69
CA LEU A 636 21.49 -4.52 -37.58
C LEU A 636 21.73 -3.87 -38.94
N ALA A 637 22.24 -4.60 -39.93
CA ALA A 637 22.41 -4.09 -41.29
C ALA A 637 21.08 -3.70 -41.94
N ASN A 638 19.98 -4.34 -41.52
CA ASN A 638 18.62 -4.05 -41.96
C ASN A 638 17.86 -3.09 -41.01
N GLY A 639 18.51 -2.56 -39.96
CA GLY A 639 17.89 -1.62 -39.01
C GLY A 639 16.82 -2.24 -38.09
N VAL A 640 16.78 -3.57 -37.99
CA VAL A 640 15.80 -4.32 -37.21
C VAL A 640 16.47 -5.20 -36.15
N ILE A 641 15.68 -5.75 -35.22
CA ILE A 641 16.15 -6.69 -34.21
C ILE A 641 15.03 -7.68 -33.85
N THR A 642 15.37 -8.88 -33.36
CA THR A 642 14.41 -9.82 -32.77
C THR A 642 14.55 -9.85 -31.25
N TYR A 643 13.52 -10.31 -30.54
CA TYR A 643 13.50 -10.33 -29.09
C TYR A 643 14.72 -11.05 -28.47
N ASN A 644 15.12 -12.20 -29.01
CA ASN A 644 16.21 -13.04 -28.48
C ASN A 644 17.60 -12.39 -28.61
N TYR A 645 17.76 -11.42 -29.52
CA TYR A 645 19.02 -10.71 -29.73
C TYR A 645 19.02 -9.29 -29.15
N LEU A 646 17.96 -8.84 -28.46
CA LEU A 646 17.91 -7.48 -27.88
C LEU A 646 19.11 -7.16 -26.98
N TRP A 647 19.57 -8.12 -26.17
CA TRP A 647 20.70 -7.88 -25.27
C TRP A 647 21.96 -7.41 -26.01
N THR A 648 22.15 -7.83 -27.27
CA THR A 648 23.35 -7.53 -28.07
C THR A 648 23.52 -6.05 -28.42
N VAL A 649 22.44 -5.25 -28.34
CA VAL A 649 22.46 -3.81 -28.64
C VAL A 649 22.54 -2.93 -27.39
N PHE A 650 22.39 -3.51 -26.19
CA PHE A 650 22.47 -2.81 -24.91
C PHE A 650 23.80 -3.12 -24.22
N GLU A 651 24.90 -2.76 -24.89
CA GLU A 651 26.24 -2.80 -24.30
C GLU A 651 26.32 -1.79 -23.15
N PRO A 652 26.78 -2.20 -21.95
CA PRO A 652 27.04 -1.28 -20.85
C PRO A 652 27.89 -0.06 -21.26
N GLY A 653 27.51 1.13 -20.80
CA GLY A 653 28.08 2.42 -21.20
C GLY A 653 27.46 3.04 -22.45
N THR A 654 26.66 2.29 -23.22
CA THR A 654 25.96 2.81 -24.40
C THR A 654 24.92 3.85 -24.00
N GLU A 655 24.88 4.97 -24.72
CA GLU A 655 23.82 5.96 -24.62
C GLU A 655 22.56 5.44 -25.30
N VAL A 656 21.45 5.39 -24.57
CA VAL A 656 20.14 5.00 -25.08
C VAL A 656 19.18 6.16 -25.03
N PHE A 657 18.27 6.17 -25.99
CA PHE A 657 17.14 7.09 -26.05
C PHE A 657 15.88 6.38 -25.56
N ALA A 658 15.08 7.07 -24.76
CA ALA A 658 13.76 6.64 -24.33
C ALA A 658 12.78 7.83 -24.32
N ASN A 659 11.53 7.58 -24.67
CA ASN A 659 10.43 8.54 -24.48
C ASN A 659 9.54 8.04 -23.34
N GLU A 660 9.49 8.80 -22.24
CA GLU A 660 8.68 8.48 -21.06
C GLU A 660 7.62 9.56 -20.87
N ASP A 661 6.35 9.17 -20.98
CA ASP A 661 5.20 10.08 -20.82
C ASP A 661 5.26 11.34 -21.72
N GLY A 662 5.82 11.22 -22.92
CA GLY A 662 5.99 12.34 -23.85
C GLY A 662 7.26 13.16 -23.63
N HIS A 663 8.15 12.75 -22.73
CA HIS A 663 9.43 13.41 -22.46
C HIS A 663 10.60 12.59 -22.98
N ASP A 664 11.37 13.20 -23.88
CA ASP A 664 12.59 12.62 -24.45
C ASP A 664 13.73 12.58 -23.44
N ARG A 665 14.33 11.41 -23.23
CA ARG A 665 15.45 11.19 -22.29
C ARG A 665 16.61 10.48 -22.96
N PHE A 666 17.82 10.84 -22.54
CA PHE A 666 19.04 10.07 -22.77
C PHE A 666 19.51 9.48 -21.45
N LEU A 667 19.92 8.21 -21.50
CA LEU A 667 20.31 7.42 -20.35
C LEU A 667 21.55 6.60 -20.72
N LYS A 668 22.36 6.20 -19.75
CA LYS A 668 23.48 5.27 -20.00
C LYS A 668 23.12 3.87 -19.53
N VAL A 669 23.35 2.86 -20.38
CA VAL A 669 23.14 1.45 -19.99
C VAL A 669 24.16 1.07 -18.92
N ASP A 670 23.69 0.43 -17.86
CA ASP A 670 24.52 -0.18 -16.83
C ASP A 670 24.63 -1.70 -17.06
N SER A 671 23.48 -2.35 -17.24
CA SER A 671 23.38 -3.78 -17.54
C SER A 671 22.03 -4.12 -18.19
N CYS A 672 21.88 -5.35 -18.69
CA CYS A 672 20.57 -5.85 -19.14
C CYS A 672 20.41 -7.34 -18.86
N GLU A 673 19.19 -7.79 -18.59
CA GLU A 673 18.89 -9.19 -18.27
C GLU A 673 17.50 -9.58 -18.76
N TYR A 674 17.35 -10.82 -19.27
CA TYR A 674 16.02 -11.34 -19.60
C TYR A 674 15.34 -11.84 -18.34
N LYS A 675 14.12 -11.37 -18.11
CA LYS A 675 13.28 -11.71 -16.95
C LYS A 675 11.89 -12.16 -17.40
N GLU A 676 11.17 -12.79 -16.49
CA GLU A 676 9.80 -13.24 -16.69
C GLU A 676 8.95 -12.82 -15.50
N GLU A 677 7.81 -12.18 -15.77
CA GLU A 677 6.84 -11.71 -14.77
C GLU A 677 5.44 -12.10 -15.25
N GLU A 678 4.67 -12.78 -14.39
CA GLU A 678 3.31 -13.25 -14.70
C GLU A 678 3.19 -14.09 -15.99
N GLY A 679 4.26 -14.80 -16.39
CA GLY A 679 4.32 -15.59 -17.63
C GLY A 679 4.66 -14.79 -18.89
N SER A 680 4.95 -13.49 -18.76
CA SER A 680 5.41 -12.62 -19.84
C SER A 680 6.91 -12.39 -19.75
N LYS A 681 7.63 -12.67 -20.84
CA LYS A 681 9.08 -12.45 -20.94
C LYS A 681 9.38 -11.02 -21.34
N PHE A 682 10.42 -10.42 -20.75
CA PHE A 682 10.94 -9.11 -21.14
C PHE A 682 12.46 -9.03 -20.97
N LEU A 683 13.10 -8.11 -21.69
CA LEU A 683 14.45 -7.66 -21.38
C LEU A 683 14.35 -6.47 -20.42
N GLU A 684 14.91 -6.59 -19.22
CA GLU A 684 15.14 -5.47 -18.32
C GLU A 684 16.46 -4.81 -18.69
N VAL A 685 16.46 -3.49 -18.90
CA VAL A 685 17.65 -2.68 -19.16
C VAL A 685 17.84 -1.75 -17.97
N LEU A 686 18.86 -2.01 -17.16
CA LEU A 686 19.27 -1.13 -16.08
C LEU A 686 20.04 0.04 -16.68
N VAL A 687 19.67 1.26 -16.32
CA VAL A 687 20.25 2.48 -16.86
C VAL A 687 20.60 3.45 -15.74
N LYS A 688 21.52 4.38 -16.02
CA LYS A 688 21.94 5.46 -15.14
C LYS A 688 21.64 6.83 -15.75
N TYR A 689 21.28 7.78 -14.90
CA TYR A 689 21.00 9.17 -15.26
C TYR A 689 21.42 10.11 -14.13
N VAL A 690 21.56 11.41 -14.42
CA VAL A 690 22.02 12.42 -13.44
C VAL A 690 20.82 13.04 -12.74
N ASP A 691 20.87 13.10 -11.42
CA ASP A 691 19.82 13.69 -10.59
C ASP A 691 20.39 14.55 -9.45
N TRP A 692 19.53 15.24 -8.70
CA TRP A 692 19.84 16.16 -7.61
C TRP A 692 19.10 15.76 -6.33
N ASP A 693 19.85 15.45 -5.27
CA ASP A 693 19.27 15.00 -3.98
C ASP A 693 18.94 16.14 -3.00
N GLY A 694 19.11 17.39 -3.42
CA GLY A 694 19.01 18.56 -2.54
C GLY A 694 20.35 19.08 -2.02
N THR A 695 21.43 18.30 -2.17
CA THR A 695 22.77 18.64 -1.67
C THR A 695 23.86 18.47 -2.72
N ARG A 696 23.78 17.45 -3.59
CA ARG A 696 24.77 17.17 -4.63
C ARG A 696 24.12 16.57 -5.89
N PHE A 697 24.84 16.67 -7.00
CA PHE A 697 24.54 15.88 -8.20
C PHE A 697 25.18 14.50 -8.13
N GLY A 698 24.55 13.51 -8.77
CA GLY A 698 25.10 12.16 -8.89
C GLY A 698 24.27 11.27 -9.80
N TYR A 699 24.77 10.06 -10.07
CA TYR A 699 24.05 9.07 -10.86
C TYR A 699 23.00 8.36 -10.02
N ALA A 700 21.75 8.45 -10.47
CA ALA A 700 20.64 7.59 -10.09
C ALA A 700 20.47 6.47 -11.13
N SER A 701 19.88 5.35 -10.70
CA SER A 701 19.56 4.24 -11.60
C SER A 701 18.10 4.25 -12.01
N ASP A 702 17.74 3.56 -13.09
CA ASP A 702 16.36 3.28 -13.50
C ASP A 702 16.32 1.92 -14.19
N ARG A 703 15.14 1.29 -14.28
CA ARG A 703 14.96 -0.01 -14.92
C ARG A 703 13.92 0.10 -16.02
N LEU A 704 14.32 -0.14 -17.26
CA LEU A 704 13.43 -0.05 -18.41
C LEU A 704 13.07 -1.45 -18.91
N LYS A 705 11.76 -1.73 -19.05
CA LYS A 705 11.27 -3.04 -19.55
C LYS A 705 10.97 -3.01 -21.05
N LEU A 706 11.56 -3.95 -21.80
CA LEU A 706 11.26 -4.27 -23.19
C LEU A 706 10.57 -5.64 -23.29
N TRP A 707 9.24 -5.63 -23.38
CA TRP A 707 8.42 -6.83 -23.48
C TRP A 707 8.72 -7.66 -24.73
N ALA A 708 8.57 -8.98 -24.61
CA ALA A 708 8.72 -9.90 -25.72
C ALA A 708 7.79 -9.56 -26.89
N PHE A 709 8.34 -9.65 -28.10
CA PHE A 709 7.60 -9.43 -29.34
C PHE A 709 7.94 -10.52 -30.37
N PRO A 710 6.99 -10.94 -31.20
CA PRO A 710 7.23 -11.90 -32.26
C PRO A 710 7.95 -11.24 -33.45
N GLY A 711 8.79 -12.02 -34.13
CA GLY A 711 9.46 -11.59 -35.36
C GLY A 711 10.49 -10.47 -35.17
N THR A 712 10.69 -9.68 -36.22
CA THR A 712 11.61 -8.54 -36.25
C THR A 712 10.87 -7.24 -35.94
N LYS A 713 11.57 -6.30 -35.28
CA LYS A 713 11.07 -4.95 -34.98
C LYS A 713 12.14 -3.92 -35.30
N ALA A 714 11.73 -2.77 -35.85
CA ALA A 714 12.66 -1.66 -36.11
C ALA A 714 13.22 -1.11 -34.79
N LEU A 715 14.53 -0.87 -34.73
CA LEU A 715 15.20 -0.39 -33.51
C LEU A 715 14.60 0.91 -32.98
N SER A 716 14.31 1.86 -33.86
CA SER A 716 13.69 3.15 -33.53
C SER A 716 12.25 3.06 -33.03
N SER A 717 11.59 1.91 -33.17
CA SER A 717 10.22 1.67 -32.67
C SER A 717 10.18 0.98 -31.30
N LEU A 718 11.34 0.68 -30.72
CA LEU A 718 11.45 0.18 -29.35
C LEU A 718 11.22 1.33 -28.36
N ARG A 719 10.69 1.00 -27.17
CA ARG A 719 10.47 1.99 -26.10
C ARG A 719 11.79 2.61 -25.62
N VAL A 720 12.87 1.83 -25.66
CA VAL A 720 14.25 2.26 -25.42
C VAL A 720 15.14 1.59 -26.47
N PHE A 721 16.09 2.33 -27.02
CA PHE A 721 17.05 1.83 -28.01
C PHE A 721 18.33 2.67 -28.01
N PRO A 722 19.45 2.15 -28.55
CA PRO A 722 20.69 2.92 -28.64
C PRO A 722 20.50 4.22 -29.43
N ALA A 723 20.89 5.34 -28.83
CA ALA A 723 20.61 6.69 -29.31
C ALA A 723 21.07 6.92 -30.76
N LYS A 724 22.16 6.26 -31.18
CA LYS A 724 22.70 6.31 -32.56
C LYS A 724 21.71 5.92 -33.66
N TYR A 725 20.64 5.20 -33.33
CA TYR A 725 19.60 4.80 -34.30
C TYR A 725 18.42 5.79 -34.34
N HIS A 726 18.48 6.90 -33.61
CA HIS A 726 17.43 7.91 -33.64
C HIS A 726 17.53 8.76 -34.92
N PRO A 727 16.45 8.91 -35.72
CA PRO A 727 16.52 9.59 -37.02
C PRO A 727 16.82 11.09 -36.93
N ALA A 728 16.45 11.73 -35.82
CA ALA A 728 16.69 13.16 -35.54
C ALA A 728 17.57 13.36 -34.29
N LEU A 729 18.63 12.56 -34.13
CA LEU A 729 19.46 12.53 -32.93
C LEU A 729 19.98 13.92 -32.49
N ASP A 730 20.56 14.67 -33.41
CA ASP A 730 21.19 15.96 -33.09
C ASP A 730 20.18 17.00 -32.58
N LEU A 731 19.01 17.09 -33.23
CA LEU A 731 17.94 18.01 -32.86
C LEU A 731 17.40 17.71 -31.45
N ILE A 732 17.18 16.44 -31.12
CA ILE A 732 16.68 16.05 -29.80
C ILE A 732 17.75 16.23 -28.72
N LYS A 733 19.02 15.95 -29.03
CA LYS A 733 20.12 16.20 -28.10
C LYS A 733 20.18 17.67 -27.68
N GLU A 734 20.01 18.59 -28.63
CA GLU A 734 20.01 20.03 -28.32
C GLU A 734 18.87 20.41 -27.37
N ALA A 735 17.64 19.97 -27.64
CA ALA A 735 16.48 20.22 -26.77
C ALA A 735 16.64 19.62 -25.36
N VAL A 736 17.19 18.40 -25.26
CA VAL A 736 17.44 17.75 -23.95
C VAL A 736 18.58 18.46 -23.20
N LEU A 737 19.62 18.93 -23.89
CA LEU A 737 20.69 19.72 -23.28
C LEU A 737 20.18 21.03 -22.69
N GLU A 738 19.28 21.74 -23.38
CA GLU A 738 18.64 22.93 -22.83
C GLU A 738 17.83 22.62 -21.57
N ARG A 739 17.05 21.53 -21.58
CA ARG A 739 16.33 21.07 -20.38
C ARG A 739 17.29 20.68 -19.25
N GLY A 740 18.44 20.08 -19.56
CA GLY A 740 19.49 19.75 -18.60
C GLY A 740 20.13 20.99 -17.97
N ARG A 741 20.36 22.06 -18.75
CA ARG A 741 20.79 23.36 -18.21
C ARG A 741 19.74 23.92 -17.25
N LYS A 742 18.47 23.91 -17.66
CA LYS A 742 17.36 24.33 -16.79
C LYS A 742 17.27 23.48 -15.52
N PHE A 743 17.53 22.17 -15.61
CA PHE A 743 17.62 21.31 -14.43
C PHE A 743 18.73 21.77 -13.48
N ARG A 744 19.95 21.91 -13.98
CA ARG A 744 21.07 22.43 -13.19
C ARG A 744 20.73 23.78 -12.53
N ASP A 745 20.17 24.72 -13.28
CA ASP A 745 19.89 26.08 -12.80
C ASP A 745 18.76 26.11 -11.73
N LEU A 746 17.86 25.12 -11.75
CA LEU A 746 16.79 24.92 -10.76
C LEU A 746 17.20 24.01 -9.59
N SER A 747 18.47 23.60 -9.53
CA SER A 747 18.99 22.86 -8.40
C SER A 747 19.19 23.82 -7.21
N GLY A 748 18.69 23.43 -6.04
CA GLY A 748 18.59 24.30 -4.87
C GLY A 748 17.14 24.47 -4.42
N VAL A 749 16.85 25.60 -3.77
CA VAL A 749 15.49 25.95 -3.30
C VAL A 749 14.96 27.10 -4.13
N HIS A 750 13.91 26.87 -4.92
CA HIS A 750 13.37 27.86 -5.85
C HIS A 750 11.86 28.02 -5.71
N TYR A 751 11.39 29.27 -5.70
CA TYR A 751 9.97 29.60 -5.78
C TYR A 751 9.59 29.94 -7.23
N LYS A 752 8.75 29.13 -7.85
CA LYS A 752 8.44 29.23 -9.29
C LYS A 752 6.94 29.11 -9.57
N ALA A 753 6.54 29.52 -10.76
CA ALA A 753 5.23 29.20 -11.32
C ALA A 753 5.29 27.86 -12.03
N TYR A 754 4.17 27.15 -12.07
CA TYR A 754 4.04 25.85 -12.72
C TYR A 754 2.68 25.73 -13.41
N CYS A 755 2.69 25.22 -14.63
CA CYS A 755 1.48 24.92 -15.39
C CYS A 755 1.73 23.66 -16.20
N GLY A 756 1.27 22.52 -15.68
CA GLY A 756 1.53 21.21 -16.27
C GLY A 756 1.05 20.08 -15.38
N ILE A 757 1.48 18.86 -15.68
CA ILE A 757 1.14 17.67 -14.89
C ILE A 757 2.11 17.56 -13.72
N VAL A 758 1.61 17.41 -12.50
CA VAL A 758 2.41 16.97 -11.34
C VAL A 758 2.08 15.52 -11.03
N GLN A 759 3.04 14.79 -10.46
CA GLN A 759 2.82 13.41 -10.07
C GLN A 759 3.35 13.11 -8.66
N TRP A 760 2.70 12.20 -7.95
CA TRP A 760 3.16 11.72 -6.64
C TRP A 760 2.54 10.37 -6.32
N TRP A 761 3.11 9.69 -5.34
CA TRP A 761 2.62 8.38 -4.89
C TRP A 761 1.61 8.51 -3.76
N LYS A 762 0.51 7.78 -3.89
CA LYS A 762 -0.48 7.62 -2.81
C LYS A 762 -1.07 6.22 -2.86
N ASP A 763 -1.04 5.51 -1.75
CA ASP A 763 -1.61 4.16 -1.61
C ASP A 763 -1.15 3.20 -2.76
N TYR A 764 0.17 3.20 -3.03
CA TYR A 764 0.82 2.41 -4.10
C TYR A 764 0.40 2.75 -5.54
N ARG A 765 -0.25 3.91 -5.75
CA ARG A 765 -0.64 4.41 -7.07
C ARG A 765 0.02 5.74 -7.37
N LEU A 766 0.54 5.87 -8.57
CA LEU A 766 0.99 7.15 -9.09
C LEU A 766 -0.24 7.99 -9.46
N ILE A 767 -0.44 9.10 -8.77
CA ILE A 767 -1.48 10.07 -9.09
C ILE A 767 -0.86 11.14 -9.99
N LYS A 768 -1.43 11.35 -11.16
CA LYS A 768 -1.09 12.47 -12.06
C LYS A 768 -2.21 13.50 -12.03
N ARG A 769 -1.88 14.79 -11.88
CA ARG A 769 -2.87 15.87 -11.87
C ARG A 769 -2.34 17.10 -12.56
N HIS A 770 -3.16 17.73 -13.41
CA HIS A 770 -2.82 19.04 -13.95
C HIS A 770 -2.92 20.11 -12.85
N VAL A 771 -1.85 20.87 -12.65
CA VAL A 771 -1.78 21.98 -11.70
C VAL A 771 -1.31 23.23 -12.44
N ASP A 772 -2.08 24.31 -12.26
CA ASP A 772 -1.70 25.67 -12.62
C ASP A 772 -1.63 26.49 -11.33
N GLY A 773 -0.42 26.87 -10.89
CA GLY A 773 -0.20 27.54 -9.62
C GLY A 773 1.28 27.76 -9.30
N ARG A 774 1.55 28.11 -8.04
CA ARG A 774 2.91 28.33 -7.54
C ARG A 774 3.45 27.08 -6.84
N VAL A 775 4.73 26.80 -7.03
CA VAL A 775 5.42 25.60 -6.51
C VAL A 775 6.73 25.98 -5.85
N MET A 776 7.14 25.19 -4.86
CA MET A 776 8.49 25.21 -4.29
C MET A 776 9.27 24.05 -4.86
N ILE A 777 10.39 24.30 -5.51
CA ILE A 777 11.36 23.27 -5.88
C ILE A 777 12.34 23.17 -4.72
N ASP A 778 12.36 22.02 -4.04
CA ASP A 778 13.17 21.80 -2.83
C ASP A 778 13.31 20.29 -2.58
N ALA A 779 14.27 19.68 -3.28
CA ALA A 779 14.54 18.25 -3.15
C ALA A 779 15.01 17.85 -1.75
N ALA A 780 15.72 18.74 -1.04
CA ALA A 780 16.21 18.47 0.31
C ALA A 780 15.05 18.36 1.32
N SER A 781 14.10 19.31 1.27
CA SER A 781 12.89 19.20 2.07
C SER A 781 12.04 18.02 1.63
N HIS A 782 11.86 17.79 0.33
CA HIS A 782 11.12 16.61 -0.14
C HIS A 782 11.66 15.32 0.46
N ALA A 783 12.97 15.10 0.46
CA ALA A 783 13.60 13.94 1.10
C ALA A 783 13.41 13.89 2.62
N THR A 784 13.21 15.04 3.29
CA THR A 784 12.95 15.10 4.74
C THR A 784 11.50 14.74 5.07
N PHE A 785 10.55 15.26 4.29
CA PHE A 785 9.12 15.08 4.52
C PHE A 785 8.56 13.81 3.85
N VAL A 786 9.25 13.28 2.85
CA VAL A 786 8.92 12.06 2.10
C VAL A 786 10.17 11.15 2.02
N PRO A 787 10.67 10.64 3.16
CA PRO A 787 11.96 9.94 3.22
C PRO A 787 12.03 8.64 2.43
N LEU A 788 10.87 8.02 2.13
CA LEU A 788 10.78 6.79 1.33
C LEU A 788 11.01 7.06 -0.17
N GLU A 789 10.94 8.31 -0.60
CA GLU A 789 11.22 8.76 -1.97
C GLU A 789 12.58 9.49 -2.06
N ALA A 790 13.39 9.44 -1.00
CA ALA A 790 14.70 10.09 -1.00
C ALA A 790 15.69 9.37 -1.93
N LEU A 791 16.33 10.13 -2.81
CA LEU A 791 17.33 9.60 -3.73
C LEU A 791 18.61 9.19 -3.00
N GLN A 792 19.22 8.09 -3.45
CA GLN A 792 20.64 7.81 -3.21
C GLN A 792 21.38 8.04 -4.54
N LEU A 793 22.42 8.85 -4.52
CA LEU A 793 23.16 9.18 -5.72
C LEU A 793 24.58 8.65 -5.61
N SER A 794 25.04 7.96 -6.64
CA SER A 794 26.46 7.59 -6.79
C SER A 794 27.26 8.76 -7.39
N PRO A 795 28.58 8.86 -7.13
CA PRO A 795 29.39 9.97 -7.61
C PRO A 795 29.41 10.09 -9.14
N LEU A 796 29.58 11.31 -9.66
CA LEU A 796 29.75 11.56 -11.11
C LEU A 796 31.18 11.29 -11.58
N ASP A 797 31.68 10.07 -11.35
CA ASP A 797 32.99 9.64 -11.81
C ASP A 797 32.90 8.50 -12.83
N ASP A 798 33.99 8.31 -13.60
CA ASP A 798 34.06 7.27 -14.62
C ASP A 798 33.96 5.86 -14.01
N THR A 799 34.37 5.68 -12.75
CA THR A 799 34.26 4.39 -12.06
C THR A 799 32.80 4.00 -11.82
N SER A 800 31.91 4.96 -11.60
CA SER A 800 30.48 4.76 -11.38
C SER A 800 29.72 4.40 -12.66
N LEU A 801 30.31 4.64 -13.84
CA LEU A 801 29.78 4.23 -15.15
C LEU A 801 30.51 3.04 -15.77
N ALA A 802 31.65 2.64 -15.22
CA ALA A 802 32.44 1.55 -15.76
C ALA A 802 31.70 0.20 -15.59
N PRO A 803 31.57 -0.59 -16.67
CA PRO A 803 30.80 -1.82 -16.65
C PRO A 803 31.44 -2.88 -15.75
N SER A 804 30.63 -3.59 -14.96
CA SER A 804 31.12 -4.64 -14.07
C SER A 804 31.11 -6.02 -14.75
N LEU A 805 32.17 -6.80 -14.55
CA LEU A 805 32.24 -8.22 -14.87
C LEU A 805 31.90 -9.05 -13.63
N ASP A 806 31.07 -10.07 -13.80
CA ASP A 806 30.82 -11.09 -12.76
C ASP A 806 31.79 -12.25 -12.96
N VAL A 807 33.00 -12.14 -12.38
CA VAL A 807 34.07 -13.16 -12.44
C VAL A 807 34.25 -13.79 -11.05
N VAL A 808 33.94 -15.08 -10.94
CA VAL A 808 33.95 -15.82 -9.66
C VAL A 808 35.29 -16.55 -9.44
N ASP A 809 35.86 -16.53 -8.22
CA ASP A 809 37.21 -17.10 -7.93
C ASP A 809 37.22 -18.58 -7.47
N ALA A 810 36.25 -19.13 -6.74
CA ALA A 810 36.19 -20.57 -6.42
C ALA A 810 34.94 -20.89 -5.61
N ASP A 811 34.34 -22.07 -5.83
CA ASP A 811 33.44 -22.91 -5.00
C ASP A 811 32.74 -22.29 -3.78
N THR A 812 32.38 -21.02 -3.88
CA THR A 812 31.46 -20.38 -2.97
C THR A 812 30.09 -20.80 -3.45
N HIS A 813 29.34 -21.45 -2.57
CA HIS A 813 27.88 -21.39 -2.57
C HIS A 813 27.42 -19.95 -2.31
N THR A 814 27.86 -19.03 -3.15
CA THR A 814 27.23 -17.74 -3.36
C THR A 814 26.14 -18.02 -4.37
N ASN A 815 24.90 -17.77 -3.94
CA ASN A 815 23.82 -17.45 -4.89
C ASN A 815 24.42 -16.55 -5.99
N PRO A 816 23.97 -16.65 -7.27
CA PRO A 816 24.32 -15.65 -8.28
C PRO A 816 24.20 -14.28 -7.63
N PRO A 817 25.17 -13.37 -7.79
CA PRO A 817 25.28 -12.18 -6.96
C PRO A 817 23.89 -11.59 -6.80
N ASN A 818 23.36 -11.76 -5.59
CA ASN A 818 22.28 -10.94 -5.13
C ASN A 818 22.94 -9.55 -5.24
N ASP A 819 22.41 -8.68 -6.11
CA ASP A 819 22.79 -7.27 -6.30
C ASP A 819 22.67 -6.49 -4.97
N ASN A 820 23.44 -6.92 -3.97
CA ASN A 820 23.41 -6.45 -2.60
C ASN A 820 24.69 -5.67 -2.27
N ASN A 821 25.67 -5.65 -3.18
CA ASN A 821 26.76 -4.67 -3.16
C ASN A 821 26.53 -3.49 -4.10
N VAL A 822 25.39 -3.43 -4.80
CA VAL A 822 24.77 -2.15 -5.15
C VAL A 822 23.81 -1.84 -4.01
N ILE A 823 24.22 -0.90 -3.15
CA ILE A 823 23.43 -0.22 -2.11
C ILE A 823 22.01 -0.80 -1.95
N GLN A 824 21.84 -1.79 -1.07
CA GLN A 824 20.53 -2.23 -0.61
C GLN A 824 19.81 -1.03 0.01
N GLY A 825 18.95 -0.41 -0.78
CA GLY A 825 18.30 0.85 -0.47
C GLY A 825 17.71 1.60 -1.67
N GLN A 826 17.88 1.12 -2.91
CA GLN A 826 17.25 1.74 -4.08
C GLN A 826 16.36 0.79 -4.87
N GLN A 827 15.06 0.81 -4.55
CA GLN A 827 14.07 0.83 -5.61
C GLN A 827 14.23 2.18 -6.31
N SER A 828 15.12 2.27 -7.28
CA SER A 828 15.15 3.43 -8.14
C SER A 828 13.94 3.31 -9.07
N LEU A 829 12.94 4.15 -8.79
CA LEU A 829 11.60 4.08 -9.30
C LEU A 829 11.61 4.30 -10.82
N HIS A 830 11.12 3.29 -11.56
CA HIS A 830 10.43 3.55 -12.81
C HIS A 830 9.33 4.59 -12.49
N PRO A 831 9.04 5.61 -13.32
CA PRO A 831 7.95 6.55 -13.03
C PRO A 831 6.60 5.86 -12.73
N ASN A 832 6.43 4.57 -13.09
CA ASN A 832 5.24 3.77 -12.86
C ASN A 832 5.39 2.64 -11.80
N SER A 833 6.46 2.58 -11.01
CA SER A 833 6.62 1.58 -9.93
C SER A 833 6.52 2.21 -8.54
N PRO A 834 5.66 1.70 -7.63
CA PRO A 834 5.45 2.35 -6.35
C PRO A 834 6.69 2.32 -5.44
N PRO A 835 7.03 3.42 -4.76
CA PRO A 835 8.00 3.38 -3.68
C PRO A 835 7.44 2.52 -2.58
N GLY A 836 8.32 1.74 -1.94
CA GLY A 836 8.02 1.02 -0.70
C GLY A 836 7.57 1.98 0.40
N MET A 837 6.30 2.39 0.37
CA MET A 837 5.67 3.22 1.39
C MET A 837 5.23 2.35 2.56
N LEU A 838 5.57 2.77 3.77
CA LEU A 838 4.93 2.30 5.00
C LEU A 838 3.45 2.71 4.98
N PRO A 839 2.55 1.92 5.61
CA PRO A 839 1.12 2.17 5.60
C PRO A 839 0.75 3.56 6.19
N PRO A 840 -0.36 4.18 5.74
CA PRO A 840 -0.72 5.55 6.13
C PRO A 840 -0.83 5.70 7.65
N GLY A 841 -0.07 6.64 8.23
CA GLY A 841 -0.08 6.97 9.66
C GLY A 841 1.15 6.54 10.46
N MET A 842 2.10 5.77 9.90
CA MET A 842 3.41 5.53 10.53
C MET A 842 4.41 6.61 10.11
N LEU A 843 4.50 7.68 10.91
CA LEU A 843 5.68 8.54 10.92
C LEU A 843 6.77 7.84 11.74
N LEU A 844 8.00 7.81 11.24
CA LEU A 844 9.16 7.37 12.03
C LEU A 844 9.23 8.22 13.31
N PRO A 845 9.35 7.62 14.50
CA PRO A 845 9.50 8.39 15.72
C PRO A 845 10.75 9.30 15.63
N PRO A 846 10.82 10.42 16.38
CA PRO A 846 11.88 11.42 16.24
C PRO A 846 13.32 10.89 16.35
N TRP A 847 13.51 9.72 16.97
CA TRP A 847 14.81 9.04 17.11
C TRP A 847 15.11 8.02 16.00
N ALA A 848 14.12 7.60 15.23
CA ALA A 848 14.24 6.69 14.08
C ALA A 848 14.22 7.42 12.73
N GLN A 849 14.03 8.74 12.73
CA GLN A 849 14.43 9.55 11.58
C GLN A 849 15.94 9.38 11.41
N PRO A 850 16.45 9.16 10.18
CA PRO A 850 17.89 9.12 9.96
C PRO A 850 18.46 10.46 10.44
N LYS A 851 19.17 10.44 11.57
CA LYS A 851 20.03 11.55 11.94
C LYS A 851 21.07 11.63 10.83
N ARG A 852 20.87 12.54 9.86
CA ARG A 852 22.01 13.11 9.14
C ARG A 852 22.80 13.86 10.20
N SER A 853 23.75 13.16 10.82
CA SER A 853 24.97 13.78 11.28
C SER A 853 25.59 14.43 10.06
N LEU A 854 25.22 15.68 9.77
CA LEU A 854 26.09 16.58 9.06
C LEU A 854 27.30 16.75 9.98
N THR A 855 28.27 15.84 9.87
CA THR A 855 29.61 16.15 10.34
C THR A 855 30.00 17.41 9.58
N LYS A 856 30.47 18.42 10.31
CA LYS A 856 30.94 19.70 9.75
C LYS A 856 31.99 19.51 8.64
N ASP A 857 32.57 18.31 8.52
CA ASP A 857 33.63 17.95 7.58
C ASP A 857 33.17 17.35 6.24
N GLN A 858 31.86 17.30 5.94
CA GLN A 858 31.35 16.91 4.61
C GLN A 858 30.48 17.98 3.93
N GLN A 859 30.78 19.26 4.17
CA GLN A 859 30.38 20.35 3.28
C GLN A 859 31.19 20.31 1.97
N CYS A 860 31.01 19.27 1.17
CA CYS A 860 31.30 19.35 -0.25
C CYS A 860 30.03 19.84 -0.94
N VAL A 861 29.83 21.16 -0.92
CA VAL A 861 28.95 21.82 -1.90
C VAL A 861 29.65 21.60 -3.25
N SER A 862 29.26 20.58 -4.01
CA SER A 862 29.64 20.54 -5.42
C SER A 862 29.03 21.78 -6.04
N ASN A 863 29.85 22.71 -6.53
CA ASN A 863 29.34 23.90 -7.21
C ASN A 863 28.45 23.43 -8.37
N ALA A 864 27.29 24.07 -8.52
CA ALA A 864 26.37 23.77 -9.61
C ALA A 864 27.02 23.99 -11.00
N ASP A 865 28.17 24.67 -11.06
CA ASP A 865 28.96 24.96 -12.26
C ASP A 865 29.74 23.76 -12.83
N ASP A 866 29.78 22.59 -12.17
CA ASP A 866 30.67 21.47 -12.54
C ASP A 866 30.04 20.35 -13.43
N LEU A 867 28.80 20.51 -13.91
CA LEU A 867 28.21 19.52 -14.84
C LEU A 867 28.75 19.69 -16.26
N ALA A 868 29.65 18.79 -16.67
CA ALA A 868 30.09 18.65 -18.06
C ALA A 868 28.89 18.43 -19.03
N PRO A 869 29.02 18.79 -20.33
CA PRO A 869 27.93 18.65 -21.31
C PRO A 869 27.33 17.24 -21.39
N GLN A 870 28.17 16.22 -21.23
CA GLN A 870 27.74 14.81 -21.18
C GLN A 870 26.81 14.50 -19.99
N HIS A 871 26.95 15.20 -18.87
CA HIS A 871 26.08 15.05 -17.70
C HIS A 871 24.76 15.80 -17.89
N LEU A 872 24.78 16.97 -18.53
CA LEU A 872 23.56 17.73 -18.84
C LEU A 872 22.58 16.93 -19.70
N LEU A 873 23.10 16.13 -20.64
CA LEU A 873 22.29 15.28 -21.49
C LEU A 873 21.56 14.17 -20.70
N LEU A 874 22.17 13.72 -19.59
CA LEU A 874 21.66 12.65 -18.73
C LEU A 874 20.80 13.18 -17.58
N CYS A 875 20.58 14.50 -17.46
CA CYS A 875 19.80 15.06 -16.36
C CYS A 875 18.35 14.57 -16.36
N SER A 876 17.82 14.37 -15.15
CA SER A 876 16.42 14.05 -14.92
C SER A 876 15.48 15.06 -15.59
N HIS A 877 14.33 14.57 -16.02
CA HIS A 877 13.24 15.39 -16.56
C HIS A 877 12.25 15.84 -15.48
N LEU A 878 12.45 15.39 -14.23
CA LEU A 878 11.60 15.62 -13.07
C LEU A 878 12.36 16.31 -11.94
N PHE A 879 11.68 17.21 -11.23
CA PHE A 879 12.11 17.81 -9.98
C PHE A 879 11.19 17.42 -8.83
N ARG A 880 11.76 17.29 -7.63
CA ARG A 880 10.98 17.13 -6.42
C ARG A 880 10.69 18.48 -5.79
N GLY A 881 9.44 18.68 -5.40
CA GLY A 881 8.98 19.95 -4.87
C GLY A 881 7.64 19.84 -4.15
N TYR A 882 7.07 20.99 -3.83
CA TYR A 882 5.79 21.11 -3.16
C TYR A 882 4.86 22.01 -3.95
N SER A 883 3.65 21.53 -4.21
CA SER A 883 2.61 22.34 -4.84
C SER A 883 1.81 23.09 -3.78
N LEU A 884 1.91 24.42 -3.76
CA LEU A 884 1.17 25.25 -2.79
C LEU A 884 -0.35 25.24 -3.06
N LYS A 885 -0.77 24.90 -4.29
CA LYS A 885 -2.18 24.87 -4.69
C LYS A 885 -2.91 23.61 -4.18
N ILE A 886 -2.28 22.45 -4.33
CA ILE A 886 -2.87 21.16 -3.86
C ILE A 886 -2.28 20.69 -2.53
N LYS A 887 -1.31 21.45 -1.99
CA LYS A 887 -0.69 21.24 -0.67
C LYS A 887 -0.04 19.87 -0.50
N GLN A 888 0.67 19.43 -1.53
CA GLN A 888 1.24 18.08 -1.61
C GLN A 888 2.70 18.15 -2.11
N TRP A 889 3.55 17.30 -1.55
CA TRP A 889 4.88 17.01 -2.11
C TRP A 889 4.71 16.21 -3.40
N VAL A 890 5.34 16.65 -4.48
CA VAL A 890 5.13 16.15 -5.84
C VAL A 890 6.43 16.17 -6.65
N GLU A 891 6.45 15.37 -7.69
CA GLU A 891 7.37 15.49 -8.82
C GLU A 891 6.79 16.41 -9.90
N LEU A 892 7.64 17.28 -10.45
CA LEU A 892 7.34 18.37 -11.37
C LEU A 892 8.17 18.20 -12.64
N PHE A 893 7.58 18.31 -13.82
CA PHE A 893 8.35 18.29 -15.06
C PHE A 893 9.17 19.58 -15.20
N VAL A 894 10.47 19.44 -15.46
CA VAL A 894 11.40 20.58 -15.62
C VAL A 894 10.91 21.55 -16.69
N SER A 895 10.35 21.02 -17.78
CA SER A 895 9.83 21.81 -18.91
C SER A 895 8.70 22.76 -18.51
N ASP A 896 7.86 22.38 -17.54
CA ASP A 896 6.63 23.09 -17.18
C ASP A 896 6.83 24.19 -16.11
N VAL A 897 8.04 24.29 -15.54
CA VAL A 897 8.43 25.34 -14.60
C VAL A 897 8.61 26.68 -15.32
N ARG A 898 8.06 27.76 -14.75
CA ARG A 898 8.08 29.12 -15.31
C ARG A 898 8.43 30.16 -14.23
N GLU A 899 8.85 31.35 -14.66
CA GLU A 899 9.00 32.48 -13.74
C GLU A 899 7.64 32.99 -13.24
N ILE A 900 7.62 33.45 -11.99
CA ILE A 900 6.41 33.99 -11.36
C ILE A 900 6.10 35.38 -11.94
N ARG A 901 4.83 35.57 -12.33
CA ARG A 901 4.26 36.88 -12.63
C ARG A 901 3.69 37.46 -11.34
N TRP A 902 4.39 38.42 -10.75
CA TRP A 902 3.99 39.09 -9.51
C TRP A 902 2.91 40.14 -9.75
N ASN A 903 2.00 40.31 -8.80
CA ASN A 903 0.98 41.36 -8.83
C ASN A 903 1.39 42.52 -7.92
N ASP A 904 2.20 43.43 -8.44
CA ASP A 904 2.68 44.61 -7.70
C ASP A 904 1.51 45.59 -7.34
N ASP A 905 0.38 45.48 -8.04
CA ASP A 905 -0.82 46.29 -7.82
C ASP A 905 -1.74 45.74 -6.71
N ALA A 906 -1.51 44.51 -6.22
CA ALA A 906 -2.40 43.87 -5.26
C ALA A 906 -2.49 44.63 -3.92
N PHE A 907 -1.35 45.03 -3.37
CA PHE A 907 -1.29 45.67 -2.06
C PHE A 907 -1.72 47.16 -2.07
N PRO A 908 -1.26 48.00 -3.03
CA PRO A 908 -1.71 49.40 -3.13
C PRO A 908 -3.23 49.54 -3.26
N ASN A 909 -3.87 48.64 -3.99
CA ASN A 909 -5.32 48.67 -4.27
C ASN A 909 -6.18 47.99 -3.20
N LEU A 910 -5.58 47.41 -2.16
CA LEU A 910 -6.33 46.79 -1.06
C LEU A 910 -7.17 47.84 -0.30
N MET A 911 -8.43 47.57 0.02
CA MET A 911 -9.27 48.50 0.77
C MET A 911 -9.08 48.32 2.27
N LEU A 912 -8.23 49.15 2.87
CA LEU A 912 -7.98 49.21 4.31
C LEU A 912 -8.18 50.63 4.84
N PRO A 913 -8.65 50.79 6.09
CA PRO A 913 -8.72 52.11 6.74
C PRO A 913 -7.38 52.84 6.70
N ALA A 914 -7.43 54.18 6.65
CA ALA A 914 -6.24 55.02 6.54
C ALA A 914 -5.23 54.74 7.67
N GLY A 915 -3.95 54.57 7.32
CA GLY A 915 -2.87 54.25 8.27
C GLY A 915 -2.56 52.75 8.44
N TYR A 916 -3.53 51.85 8.25
CA TYR A 916 -3.34 50.41 8.43
C TYR A 916 -2.37 49.80 7.40
N LYS A 917 -2.44 50.25 6.14
CA LYS A 917 -1.51 49.83 5.07
C LYS A 917 -0.04 50.10 5.45
N LYS A 918 0.23 51.32 5.93
CA LYS A 918 1.57 51.75 6.35
C LYS A 918 2.04 50.95 7.54
N LEU A 919 1.14 50.64 8.48
CA LEU A 919 1.44 49.86 9.66
C LEU A 919 1.81 48.41 9.28
N ILE A 920 0.97 47.70 8.53
CA ILE A 920 1.27 46.34 8.05
C ILE A 920 2.62 46.29 7.33
N LEU A 921 2.87 47.20 6.38
CA LEU A 921 4.15 47.23 5.66
C LEU A 921 5.33 47.51 6.58
N SER A 922 5.22 48.47 7.50
CA SER A 922 6.32 48.81 8.41
C SER A 922 6.70 47.63 9.30
N PHE A 923 5.71 46.90 9.84
CA PHE A 923 5.95 45.73 10.67
C PHE A 923 6.54 44.56 9.88
N VAL A 924 5.99 44.27 8.70
CA VAL A 924 6.47 43.19 7.84
C VAL A 924 7.88 43.48 7.31
N GLN A 925 8.15 44.70 6.84
CA GLN A 925 9.47 45.10 6.34
C GLN A 925 10.52 45.15 7.45
N SER A 926 10.15 45.62 8.64
CA SER A 926 11.03 45.59 9.82
C SER A 926 11.41 44.15 10.19
N GLN A 927 10.47 43.22 10.15
CA GLN A 927 10.72 41.81 10.43
C GLN A 927 11.67 41.16 9.41
N VAL A 928 11.53 41.51 8.13
CA VAL A 928 12.44 41.05 7.07
C VAL A 928 13.85 41.64 7.24
N ALA A 929 13.94 42.92 7.65
CA ALA A 929 15.22 43.62 7.83
C ALA A 929 15.98 43.22 9.11
N ASN A 930 15.26 42.90 10.19
CA ASN A 930 15.83 42.70 11.54
C ASN A 930 15.94 41.23 11.97
N LYS A 931 16.01 40.27 11.04
CA LYS A 931 16.11 38.82 11.31
C LYS A 931 17.23 38.41 12.30
N ALA A 932 18.21 39.27 12.55
CA ALA A 932 19.37 39.00 13.42
C ALA A 932 19.43 39.83 14.71
N MET A 933 18.46 40.72 15.00
CA MET A 933 18.67 41.79 16.02
C MET A 933 17.74 41.76 17.25
N PHE A 934 16.68 40.94 17.28
CA PHE A 934 15.81 40.81 18.45
C PHE A 934 16.08 39.49 19.17
N ASP A 935 16.99 39.52 20.14
CA ASP A 935 17.12 38.46 21.13
C ASP A 935 16.53 39.01 22.44
N ASP A 936 15.32 38.54 22.77
CA ASP A 936 14.73 38.82 24.08
C ASP A 936 15.53 38.04 25.15
N LEU A 937 15.32 38.34 26.44
CA LEU A 937 16.12 37.84 27.59
C LEU A 937 16.30 36.29 27.69
N ILE A 938 15.63 35.52 26.82
CA ILE A 938 15.70 34.06 26.65
C ILE A 938 15.86 33.77 25.15
N GLU A 939 16.97 33.12 24.77
CA GLU A 939 17.32 32.77 23.39
C GLU A 939 16.15 32.03 22.68
N GLY A 940 15.55 32.68 21.68
CA GLY A 940 14.56 32.06 20.79
C GLY A 940 13.07 32.24 21.07
N LYS A 941 12.69 33.11 22.02
CA LYS A 941 11.27 33.42 22.34
C LYS A 941 10.84 34.77 21.73
N GLY A 942 9.66 34.83 21.11
CA GLY A 942 9.05 36.10 20.64
C GLY A 942 9.59 36.69 19.32
N GLN A 943 10.34 35.92 18.52
CA GLN A 943 10.96 36.40 17.28
C GLN A 943 10.05 36.38 16.03
N GLY A 944 8.78 35.99 16.13
CA GLY A 944 7.83 35.90 15.00
C GLY A 944 6.83 37.05 14.96
N MET A 945 6.37 37.42 13.76
CA MET A 945 5.34 38.45 13.57
C MET A 945 3.98 37.79 13.36
N ILE A 946 3.09 37.89 14.35
CA ILE A 946 1.76 37.28 14.32
C ILE A 946 0.68 38.36 14.20
N MET A 947 -0.11 38.32 13.13
CA MET A 947 -1.20 39.27 12.87
C MET A 947 -2.55 38.55 12.82
N LEU A 948 -3.55 39.09 13.53
CA LEU A 948 -4.93 38.62 13.47
C LEU A 948 -5.78 39.59 12.63
N LEU A 949 -6.44 39.08 11.59
CA LEU A 949 -7.35 39.82 10.73
C LEU A 949 -8.79 39.36 11.02
N ALA A 950 -9.62 40.26 11.55
CA ALA A 950 -10.99 39.98 11.98
C ALA A 950 -12.01 40.83 11.20
N GLY A 951 -13.19 40.29 10.92
CA GLY A 951 -14.29 41.05 10.31
C GLY A 951 -15.24 40.16 9.51
N SER A 952 -16.29 40.73 8.92
CA SER A 952 -17.29 39.97 8.16
C SER A 952 -16.71 39.27 6.92
N PRO A 953 -17.36 38.23 6.38
CA PRO A 953 -16.92 37.58 5.14
C PRO A 953 -16.85 38.55 3.95
N GLY A 954 -15.83 38.39 3.09
CA GLY A 954 -15.74 39.14 1.82
C GLY A 954 -15.17 40.56 1.91
N VAL A 955 -14.60 40.97 3.04
CA VAL A 955 -14.00 42.31 3.26
C VAL A 955 -12.49 42.41 2.94
N GLY A 956 -11.88 41.34 2.41
CA GLY A 956 -10.47 41.36 1.96
C GLY A 956 -9.41 40.82 2.95
N LYS A 957 -9.81 40.10 4.00
CA LYS A 957 -8.88 39.51 4.99
C LYS A 957 -7.81 38.60 4.35
N THR A 958 -8.23 37.54 3.67
CA THR A 958 -7.32 36.60 2.98
C THR A 958 -6.52 37.29 1.88
N LEU A 959 -7.16 38.20 1.13
CA LEU A 959 -6.52 39.00 0.08
C LEU A 959 -5.36 39.85 0.62
N THR A 960 -5.41 40.26 1.89
CA THR A 960 -4.34 41.02 2.53
C THR A 960 -3.07 40.20 2.68
N ALA A 961 -3.19 38.95 3.14
CA ALA A 961 -2.05 38.05 3.25
C ALA A 961 -1.46 37.71 1.87
N GLU A 962 -2.32 37.48 0.87
CA GLU A 962 -1.92 37.28 -0.53
C GLU A 962 -1.14 38.50 -1.09
N ALA A 963 -1.68 39.70 -0.91
CA ALA A 963 -1.07 40.94 -1.39
C ALA A 963 0.28 41.23 -0.68
N VAL A 964 0.38 40.93 0.61
CA VAL A 964 1.64 41.04 1.37
C VAL A 964 2.68 40.06 0.83
N ALA A 965 2.31 38.79 0.62
CA ALA A 965 3.22 37.78 0.08
C ALA A 965 3.75 38.18 -1.31
N ASP A 966 2.87 38.71 -2.18
CA ASP A 966 3.26 39.21 -3.51
C ASP A 966 4.19 40.42 -3.44
N ASN A 967 3.87 41.39 -2.59
CA ASN A 967 4.71 42.58 -2.39
C ASN A 967 6.10 42.22 -1.81
N LEU A 968 6.18 41.20 -0.95
CA LEU A 968 7.45 40.69 -0.43
C LEU A 968 8.18 39.74 -1.39
N ARG A 969 7.51 39.31 -2.46
CA ARG A 969 7.98 38.27 -3.38
C ARG A 969 8.32 36.96 -2.66
N ARG A 970 7.49 36.57 -1.70
CA ARG A 970 7.65 35.35 -0.88
C ARG A 970 6.53 34.35 -1.11
N PRO A 971 6.74 33.05 -0.81
CA PRO A 971 5.67 32.06 -0.86
C PRO A 971 4.56 32.37 0.14
N LEU A 972 3.30 32.20 -0.28
CA LEU A 972 2.17 32.15 0.64
C LEU A 972 1.84 30.68 0.94
N TYR A 973 2.03 30.27 2.19
CA TYR A 973 1.63 28.95 2.67
C TYR A 973 0.30 29.08 3.40
N VAL A 974 -0.78 28.55 2.80
CA VAL A 974 -2.13 28.63 3.39
C VAL A 974 -2.45 27.32 4.12
N VAL A 975 -2.88 27.41 5.37
CA VAL A 975 -3.34 26.30 6.22
C VAL A 975 -4.85 26.44 6.40
N GLY A 976 -5.59 25.38 6.08
CA GLY A 976 -7.05 25.32 6.28
C GLY A 976 -7.43 24.44 7.47
N ALA A 977 -8.68 24.57 7.93
CA ALA A 977 -9.18 23.80 9.08
C ALA A 977 -9.22 22.28 8.90
N GLY A 978 -9.20 21.77 7.66
CA GLY A 978 -9.13 20.33 7.40
C GLY A 978 -7.74 19.71 7.55
N GLU A 979 -6.67 20.50 7.62
CA GLU A 979 -5.28 20.01 7.46
C GLU A 979 -4.57 19.68 8.77
N LEU A 980 -5.07 20.22 9.89
CA LEU A 980 -4.42 20.07 11.20
C LEU A 980 -4.88 18.81 11.95
N GLY A 981 -6.02 18.22 11.56
CA GLY A 981 -6.59 17.02 12.19
C GLY A 981 -7.42 17.31 13.44
N GLU A 982 -7.99 16.25 14.03
CA GLU A 982 -9.02 16.37 15.09
C GLU A 982 -8.46 16.18 16.51
N ASN A 983 -7.24 15.67 16.66
CA ASN A 983 -6.63 15.41 17.97
C ASN A 983 -5.37 16.27 18.19
N ALA A 984 -5.09 16.59 19.46
CA ALA A 984 -3.99 17.50 19.82
C ALA A 984 -2.60 17.01 19.38
N MET A 985 -2.35 15.70 19.30
CA MET A 985 -1.06 15.15 18.86
C MET A 985 -0.84 15.33 17.36
N HIS A 986 -1.88 15.08 16.55
CA HIS A 986 -1.86 15.30 15.11
C HIS A 986 -1.73 16.78 14.79
N VAL A 987 -2.48 17.64 15.48
CA VAL A 987 -2.39 19.10 15.34
C VAL A 987 -0.98 19.58 15.69
N GLU A 988 -0.41 19.11 16.80
CA GLU A 988 0.95 19.48 17.20
C GLU A 988 1.98 19.12 16.13
N HIS A 989 1.95 17.87 15.65
CA HIS A 989 2.90 17.40 14.66
C HIS A 989 2.74 18.12 13.32
N GLN A 990 1.52 18.19 12.78
CA GLN A 990 1.26 18.84 11.49
C GLN A 990 1.60 20.33 11.54
N MET A 991 1.19 21.02 12.61
CA MET A 991 1.47 22.43 12.77
C MET A 991 2.98 22.70 12.91
N SER A 992 3.71 21.89 13.70
CA SER A 992 5.17 22.02 13.80
C SER A 992 5.84 21.88 12.44
N MET A 993 5.45 20.85 11.68
CA MET A 993 5.98 20.58 10.34
C MET A 993 5.68 21.74 9.37
N MET A 994 4.46 22.28 9.39
CA MET A 994 4.08 23.44 8.56
C MET A 994 4.86 24.69 8.95
N LEU A 995 5.05 24.95 10.25
CA LEU A 995 5.83 26.08 10.75
C LEU A 995 7.30 25.97 10.33
N ASP A 996 7.90 24.78 10.41
CA ASP A 996 9.29 24.52 10.00
C ASP A 996 9.47 24.73 8.50
N VAL A 997 8.55 24.22 7.68
CA VAL A 997 8.55 24.41 6.22
C VAL A 997 8.39 25.89 5.87
N ALA A 998 7.44 26.58 6.49
CA ALA A 998 7.20 28.00 6.26
C ALA A 998 8.42 28.84 6.66
N ALA A 999 9.07 28.53 7.78
CA ALA A 999 10.29 29.20 8.21
C ALA A 999 11.45 28.95 7.24
N LYS A 1000 11.64 27.71 6.78
CA LYS A 1000 12.69 27.33 5.82
C LYS A 1000 12.55 28.05 4.48
N TRP A 1001 11.32 28.19 3.99
CA TRP A 1001 11.04 28.88 2.73
C TRP A 1001 10.92 30.40 2.85
N ASP A 1002 11.06 30.93 4.06
CA ASP A 1002 10.76 32.33 4.36
C ASP A 1002 9.36 32.75 3.87
N ALA A 1003 8.41 31.83 4.04
CA ALA A 1003 7.05 31.96 3.55
C ALA A 1003 6.20 32.79 4.51
N VAL A 1004 5.25 33.53 3.94
CA VAL A 1004 4.13 34.08 4.69
C VAL A 1004 3.17 32.94 4.98
N LEU A 1005 2.98 32.61 6.26
CA LEU A 1005 2.04 31.59 6.70
C LEU A 1005 0.66 32.24 6.91
N LEU A 1006 -0.39 31.65 6.36
CA LEU A 1006 -1.77 32.07 6.57
C LEU A 1006 -2.56 30.92 7.18
N VAL A 1007 -3.11 31.10 8.38
CA VAL A 1007 -4.07 30.18 8.99
C VAL A 1007 -5.46 30.77 8.78
N ASP A 1008 -6.23 30.16 7.87
CA ASP A 1008 -7.59 30.63 7.56
C ASP A 1008 -8.64 30.00 8.49
N GLU A 1009 -9.64 30.78 8.87
CA GLU A 1009 -10.72 30.39 9.81
C GLU A 1009 -10.18 29.82 11.13
N CYS A 1010 -9.23 30.53 11.74
CA CYS A 1010 -8.51 30.06 12.93
C CYS A 1010 -9.43 29.86 14.15
N ASP A 1011 -10.61 30.48 14.19
CA ASP A 1011 -11.58 30.34 15.28
C ASP A 1011 -12.04 28.89 15.51
N VAL A 1012 -11.94 28.01 14.51
CA VAL A 1012 -12.25 26.57 14.67
C VAL A 1012 -11.34 25.89 15.71
N PHE A 1013 -10.09 26.33 15.85
CA PHE A 1013 -9.12 25.73 16.78
C PHE A 1013 -8.82 26.59 18.00
N LEU A 1014 -9.03 27.90 17.88
CA LEU A 1014 -8.61 28.88 18.88
C LEU A 1014 -9.76 29.33 19.79
N GLU A 1015 -10.91 28.65 19.77
CA GLU A 1015 -12.08 28.99 20.59
C GLU A 1015 -11.78 28.90 22.10
N GLN A 1016 -12.43 29.76 22.91
CA GLN A 1016 -12.28 29.81 24.37
C GLN A 1016 -12.33 28.44 25.03
N ARG A 1017 -11.45 28.19 26.01
CA ARG A 1017 -11.45 26.94 26.78
C ARG A 1017 -12.78 26.71 27.51
N SER A 1018 -13.23 25.46 27.53
CA SER A 1018 -14.44 25.03 28.23
C SER A 1018 -14.10 23.99 29.30
N MET A 1019 -14.78 24.03 30.45
CA MET A 1019 -14.61 23.04 31.52
C MET A 1019 -15.00 21.62 31.09
N HIS A 1020 -15.80 21.49 30.04
CA HIS A 1020 -16.36 20.20 29.57
C HIS A 1020 -15.63 19.63 28.35
N ASP A 1021 -14.67 20.35 27.77
CA ASP A 1021 -13.96 19.93 26.55
C ASP A 1021 -12.44 19.90 26.73
N LEU A 1022 -11.96 18.83 27.38
CA LEU A 1022 -10.54 18.60 27.62
C LEU A 1022 -9.73 18.39 26.33
N ALA A 1023 -10.35 17.86 25.27
CA ALA A 1023 -9.67 17.61 24.00
C ALA A 1023 -9.35 18.94 23.29
N ARG A 1024 -10.33 19.85 23.22
CA ARG A 1024 -10.14 21.20 22.67
C ARG A 1024 -9.17 22.03 23.50
N ASN A 1025 -9.25 21.97 24.82
CA ASN A 1025 -8.33 22.70 25.69
C ASN A 1025 -6.87 22.28 25.45
N ARG A 1026 -6.61 21.01 25.12
CA ARG A 1026 -5.27 20.52 24.74
C ARG A 1026 -4.82 21.12 23.41
N VAL A 1027 -5.69 21.19 22.39
CA VAL A 1027 -5.38 21.83 21.09
C VAL A 1027 -5.02 23.30 21.29
N VAL A 1028 -5.82 24.04 22.06
CA VAL A 1028 -5.56 25.45 22.39
C VAL A 1028 -4.20 25.60 23.10
N ALA A 1029 -3.87 24.72 24.05
CA ALA A 1029 -2.59 24.74 24.74
C ALA A 1029 -1.39 24.45 23.81
N VAL A 1030 -1.53 23.50 22.88
CA VAL A 1030 -0.52 23.19 21.86
C VAL A 1030 -0.28 24.40 20.96
N PHE A 1031 -1.35 25.03 20.45
CA PHE A 1031 -1.25 26.21 19.60
C PHE A 1031 -0.53 27.36 20.29
N LEU A 1032 -0.88 27.67 21.54
CA LEU A 1032 -0.20 28.70 22.32
C LEU A 1032 1.30 28.43 22.44
N ARG A 1033 1.69 27.17 22.67
CA ARG A 1033 3.11 26.79 22.75
C ARG A 1033 3.81 26.93 21.39
N LEU A 1034 3.21 26.45 20.30
CA LEU A 1034 3.85 26.51 18.97
C LEU A 1034 4.02 27.95 18.46
N LEU A 1035 3.02 28.81 18.70
CA LEU A 1035 3.09 30.22 18.32
C LEU A 1035 4.15 31.00 19.10
N GLU A 1036 4.49 30.58 20.32
CA GLU A 1036 5.49 31.25 21.17
C GLU A 1036 6.92 31.13 20.63
N TYR A 1037 7.20 30.07 19.85
CA TYR A 1037 8.52 29.78 19.28
C TYR A 1037 8.58 29.97 17.76
N TYR A 1038 7.50 30.36 17.11
CA TYR A 1038 7.50 30.55 15.66
C TYR A 1038 8.31 31.78 15.27
N ARG A 1039 9.18 31.64 14.26
CA ARG A 1039 10.12 32.66 13.78
C ARG A 1039 9.85 33.05 12.32
N GLY A 1040 8.64 33.51 12.04
CA GLY A 1040 8.21 33.89 10.68
C GLY A 1040 7.05 34.90 10.67
N ILE A 1041 6.48 35.16 9.50
CA ILE A 1041 5.31 36.03 9.34
C ILE A 1041 4.06 35.15 9.29
N LEU A 1042 3.19 35.27 10.28
CA LEU A 1042 1.94 34.52 10.39
C LEU A 1042 0.74 35.48 10.35
N PHE A 1043 -0.14 35.27 9.38
CA PHE A 1043 -1.48 35.83 9.35
C PHE A 1043 -2.50 34.80 9.84
N MET A 1044 -3.41 35.23 10.70
CA MET A 1044 -4.58 34.47 11.12
C MET A 1044 -5.83 35.24 10.71
N THR A 1045 -6.80 34.58 10.11
CA THR A 1045 -8.08 35.21 9.74
C THR A 1045 -9.22 34.58 10.52
N THR A 1046 -10.16 35.41 10.98
CA THR A 1046 -11.35 34.95 11.69
C THR A 1046 -12.58 35.79 11.33
N ASN A 1047 -13.75 35.18 11.40
CA ASN A 1047 -15.03 35.88 11.34
C ASN A 1047 -15.62 36.12 12.75
N ARG A 1048 -15.03 35.53 13.81
CA ARG A 1048 -15.56 35.53 15.18
C ARG A 1048 -14.47 35.88 16.19
N ALA A 1049 -13.94 37.10 16.14
CA ALA A 1049 -12.84 37.53 17.01
C ALA A 1049 -13.14 37.37 18.51
N GLU A 1050 -14.40 37.55 18.92
CA GLU A 1050 -14.84 37.40 20.32
C GLU A 1050 -14.79 35.96 20.83
N ALA A 1051 -14.83 34.97 19.92
CA ALA A 1051 -14.79 33.56 20.28
C ALA A 1051 -13.36 33.07 20.58
N ILE A 1052 -12.33 33.83 20.19
CA ILE A 1052 -10.92 33.44 20.38
C ILE A 1052 -10.57 33.48 21.88
N ASP A 1053 -9.83 32.46 22.33
CA ASP A 1053 -9.33 32.37 23.69
C ASP A 1053 -8.46 33.61 24.04
N PRO A 1054 -8.76 34.32 25.14
CA PRO A 1054 -8.01 35.50 25.55
C PRO A 1054 -6.49 35.28 25.70
N ALA A 1055 -6.04 34.04 25.94
CA ALA A 1055 -4.61 33.72 26.06
C ALA A 1055 -3.82 33.95 24.76
N PHE A 1056 -4.47 34.05 23.60
CA PHE A 1056 -3.80 34.39 22.34
C PHE A 1056 -3.46 35.88 22.23
N GLN A 1057 -4.12 36.76 22.98
CA GLN A 1057 -3.86 38.21 22.93
C GLN A 1057 -2.40 38.55 23.32
N SER A 1058 -1.77 37.75 24.18
CA SER A 1058 -0.37 37.93 24.56
C SER A 1058 0.65 37.45 23.52
N ARG A 1059 0.20 36.80 22.43
CA ARG A 1059 1.05 36.27 21.34
C ARG A 1059 0.77 36.95 19.99
N ILE A 1060 -0.32 37.70 19.88
CA ILE A 1060 -0.68 38.45 18.67
C ILE A 1060 -0.07 39.85 18.78
N HIS A 1061 0.72 40.22 17.78
CA HIS A 1061 1.41 41.51 17.73
C HIS A 1061 0.49 42.62 17.21
N LEU A 1062 -0.38 42.26 16.28
CA LEU A 1062 -1.30 43.19 15.63
C LEU A 1062 -2.65 42.54 15.36
N SER A 1063 -3.72 43.15 15.87
CA SER A 1063 -5.10 42.77 15.60
C SER A 1063 -5.78 43.83 14.75
N ILE A 1064 -6.16 43.49 13.52
CA ILE A 1064 -6.82 44.39 12.56
C ILE A 1064 -8.29 43.99 12.43
N HIS A 1065 -9.18 44.92 12.78
CA HIS A 1065 -10.61 44.79 12.53
C HIS A 1065 -10.99 45.46 11.22
N TYR A 1066 -11.61 44.69 10.32
CA TYR A 1066 -12.11 45.16 9.04
C TYR A 1066 -13.55 45.64 9.21
N PRO A 1067 -13.83 46.93 8.97
CA PRO A 1067 -15.21 47.42 8.94
C PRO A 1067 -15.96 46.86 7.72
N ALA A 1068 -17.28 47.01 7.74
CA ALA A 1068 -18.08 46.79 6.53
C ALA A 1068 -17.63 47.72 5.41
N LEU A 1069 -17.74 47.26 4.16
CA LEU A 1069 -17.35 48.06 2.99
C LEU A 1069 -18.32 49.25 2.82
N ASP A 1070 -17.77 50.46 2.85
CA ASP A 1070 -18.54 51.67 2.56
C ASP A 1070 -18.84 51.81 1.06
N VAL A 1071 -19.69 52.79 0.71
CA VAL A 1071 -20.11 53.02 -0.67
C VAL A 1071 -18.92 53.33 -1.58
N ALA A 1072 -17.94 54.11 -1.09
CA ALA A 1072 -16.75 54.47 -1.87
C ALA A 1072 -15.87 53.23 -2.17
N ALA A 1073 -15.65 52.36 -1.18
CA ALA A 1073 -14.91 51.12 -1.34
C ALA A 1073 -15.63 50.16 -2.29
N LYS A 1074 -16.96 50.03 -2.19
CA LYS A 1074 -17.77 49.20 -3.11
C LYS A 1074 -17.69 49.71 -4.54
N ALA A 1075 -17.84 51.02 -4.77
CA ALA A 1075 -17.73 51.63 -6.10
C ALA A 1075 -16.35 51.35 -6.73
N HIS A 1076 -15.29 51.49 -5.93
CA HIS A 1076 -13.93 51.18 -6.39
C HIS A 1076 -13.77 49.70 -6.74
N ILE A 1077 -14.30 48.78 -5.93
CA ILE A 1077 -14.24 47.34 -6.20
C ILE A 1077 -14.97 46.98 -7.50
N TRP A 1078 -16.17 47.53 -7.72
CA TRP A 1078 -16.91 47.33 -8.98
C TRP A 1078 -16.10 47.81 -10.18
N LYS A 1079 -15.63 49.07 -10.14
CA LYS A 1079 -14.84 49.68 -11.21
C LYS A 1079 -13.62 48.83 -11.55
N ARG A 1080 -12.83 48.46 -10.53
CA ARG A 1080 -11.60 47.66 -10.73
C ARG A 1080 -11.86 46.26 -11.29
N LEU A 1081 -12.91 45.58 -10.87
CA LEU A 1081 -13.21 44.23 -11.36
C LEU A 1081 -13.69 44.22 -12.81
N VAL A 1082 -14.33 45.31 -13.24
CA VAL A 1082 -14.72 45.53 -14.63
C VAL A 1082 -13.50 45.94 -15.47
N GLU A 1083 -12.69 46.89 -15.01
CA GLU A 1083 -11.46 47.34 -15.70
C GLU A 1083 -10.41 46.22 -15.85
N ASN A 1084 -10.23 45.37 -14.83
CA ASN A 1084 -9.28 44.25 -14.87
C ASN A 1084 -9.79 43.07 -15.71
N SER A 1085 -10.99 43.17 -16.29
CA SER A 1085 -11.50 42.17 -17.20
C SER A 1085 -10.97 42.38 -18.60
N LYS A 1086 -10.76 41.28 -19.34
CA LYS A 1086 -10.30 41.35 -20.74
C LYS A 1086 -11.42 41.67 -21.73
N HIS A 1087 -12.65 41.87 -21.26
CA HIS A 1087 -13.83 42.10 -22.08
C HIS A 1087 -14.12 43.60 -22.17
N GLU A 1088 -14.53 44.08 -23.33
CA GLU A 1088 -14.89 45.50 -23.50
C GLU A 1088 -16.08 45.85 -22.59
N SER A 1089 -16.06 47.04 -21.99
CA SER A 1089 -17.13 47.55 -21.13
C SER A 1089 -17.49 48.98 -21.49
N VAL A 1090 -18.78 49.28 -21.44
CA VAL A 1090 -19.38 50.61 -21.70
C VAL A 1090 -19.90 51.28 -20.43
N MET A 1091 -19.53 50.77 -19.26
CA MET A 1091 -19.98 51.30 -17.96
C MET A 1091 -19.28 52.61 -17.61
N GLU A 1092 -20.05 53.57 -17.11
CA GLU A 1092 -19.60 54.90 -16.69
C GLU A 1092 -19.49 55.01 -15.15
N GLU A 1093 -18.83 56.06 -14.66
CA GLU A 1093 -18.63 56.32 -13.21
C GLU A 1093 -19.95 56.28 -12.42
N LYS A 1094 -21.03 56.82 -13.01
CA LYS A 1094 -22.39 56.85 -12.45
C LYS A 1094 -22.97 55.45 -12.21
N ASP A 1095 -22.60 54.46 -13.03
CA ASP A 1095 -23.12 53.10 -12.95
C ASP A 1095 -22.49 52.39 -11.73
N PHE A 1096 -21.20 52.64 -11.48
CA PHE A 1096 -20.50 52.11 -10.31
C PHE A 1096 -20.99 52.73 -9.00
N GLU A 1097 -21.32 54.02 -8.99
CA GLU A 1097 -21.95 54.69 -7.84
C GLU A 1097 -23.33 54.10 -7.52
N SER A 1098 -24.12 53.81 -8.55
CA SER A 1098 -25.44 53.17 -8.43
C SER A 1098 -25.34 51.76 -7.86
N LEU A 1099 -24.42 50.93 -8.40
CA LEU A 1099 -24.18 49.56 -7.93
C LEU A 1099 -23.57 49.51 -6.52
N ALA A 1100 -22.82 50.54 -6.11
CA ALA A 1100 -22.22 50.62 -4.79
C ALA A 1100 -23.24 50.81 -3.65
N GLN A 1101 -24.47 51.28 -3.96
CA GLN A 1101 -25.56 51.39 -3.00
C GLN A 1101 -26.08 50.02 -2.54
N LEU A 1102 -25.83 48.96 -3.31
CA LEU A 1102 -26.27 47.61 -2.97
C LEU A 1102 -25.50 47.09 -1.74
N ASP A 1103 -26.19 46.42 -0.83
CA ASP A 1103 -25.59 45.78 0.34
C ASP A 1103 -24.92 44.45 -0.05
N MET A 1104 -23.70 44.58 -0.57
CA MET A 1104 -22.91 43.45 -1.08
C MET A 1104 -21.48 43.52 -0.56
N ASN A 1105 -20.92 42.37 -0.21
CA ASN A 1105 -19.49 42.24 0.08
C ASN A 1105 -18.67 42.04 -1.21
N GLY A 1106 -17.34 42.19 -1.12
CA GLY A 1106 -16.45 42.10 -2.28
C GLY A 1106 -16.48 40.74 -3.00
N ARG A 1107 -16.79 39.64 -2.29
CA ARG A 1107 -16.94 38.30 -2.89
C ARG A 1107 -18.21 38.21 -3.74
N GLN A 1108 -19.32 38.77 -3.24
CA GLN A 1108 -20.58 38.85 -3.98
C GLN A 1108 -20.44 39.74 -5.22
N ILE A 1109 -19.77 40.89 -5.10
CA ILE A 1109 -19.48 41.79 -6.24
C ILE A 1109 -18.67 41.05 -7.31
N LYS A 1110 -17.57 40.37 -6.93
CA LYS A 1110 -16.74 39.58 -7.85
C LYS A 1110 -17.53 38.51 -8.60
N ASN A 1111 -18.40 37.79 -7.89
CA ASN A 1111 -19.24 36.77 -8.50
C ASN A 1111 -20.26 37.37 -9.48
N ALA A 1112 -20.88 38.50 -9.12
CA ALA A 1112 -21.82 39.20 -9.99
C ALA A 1112 -21.15 39.69 -11.29
N VAL A 1113 -19.99 40.36 -11.19
CA VAL A 1113 -19.21 40.80 -12.35
C VAL A 1113 -18.83 39.63 -13.25
N LYS A 1114 -18.31 38.54 -12.67
CA LYS A 1114 -17.88 37.37 -13.44
C LYS A 1114 -19.04 36.70 -14.19
N THR A 1115 -20.20 36.58 -13.57
CA THR A 1115 -21.39 36.03 -14.23
C THR A 1115 -21.94 36.97 -15.29
N ALA A 1116 -21.93 38.28 -15.03
CA ALA A 1116 -22.36 39.28 -16.01
C ALA A 1116 -21.45 39.30 -17.25
N GLN A 1117 -20.14 39.08 -17.07
CA GLN A 1117 -19.19 38.91 -18.17
C GLN A 1117 -19.47 37.66 -19.00
N LEU A 1118 -19.82 36.54 -18.38
CA LEU A 1118 -20.19 35.33 -19.13
C LEU A 1118 -21.44 35.55 -19.99
N LEU A 1119 -22.40 36.34 -19.48
CA LEU A 1119 -23.59 36.73 -20.22
C LEU A 1119 -23.22 37.65 -21.40
N ALA A 1120 -22.44 38.70 -21.15
CA ALA A 1120 -21.98 39.63 -22.18
C ALA A 1120 -21.13 38.96 -23.28
N CYS A 1121 -20.23 38.02 -22.90
CA CYS A 1121 -19.47 37.22 -23.86
C CYS A 1121 -20.35 36.32 -24.73
N LYS A 1122 -21.41 35.75 -24.16
CA LYS A 1122 -22.33 34.89 -24.92
C LYS A 1122 -23.11 35.71 -25.95
N ASP A 1123 -23.49 36.93 -25.60
CA ASP A 1123 -24.30 37.81 -26.42
C ASP A 1123 -23.44 38.67 -27.38
N ASP A 1124 -22.11 38.49 -27.38
CA ASP A 1124 -21.11 39.21 -28.19
C ASP A 1124 -21.22 40.74 -28.11
N VAL A 1125 -21.52 41.25 -26.91
CA VAL A 1125 -21.70 42.68 -26.63
C VAL A 1125 -20.80 43.14 -25.48
N PRO A 1126 -20.42 44.43 -25.44
CA PRO A 1126 -19.69 44.99 -24.30
C PRO A 1126 -20.47 44.85 -22.98
N LEU A 1127 -19.74 44.65 -21.88
CA LEU A 1127 -20.33 44.61 -20.54
C LEU A 1127 -20.95 45.97 -20.19
N ASN A 1128 -22.23 45.96 -19.83
CA ASN A 1128 -23.03 47.13 -19.43
C ASN A 1128 -23.71 46.86 -18.07
N GLU A 1129 -24.33 47.89 -17.50
CA GLU A 1129 -25.01 47.81 -16.20
C GLU A 1129 -26.19 46.80 -16.21
N GLU A 1130 -26.89 46.65 -17.34
CA GLU A 1130 -28.05 45.76 -17.49
C GLU A 1130 -27.68 44.29 -17.29
N HIS A 1131 -26.53 43.84 -17.79
CA HIS A 1131 -26.03 42.48 -17.55
C HIS A 1131 -25.82 42.22 -16.05
N ILE A 1132 -25.24 43.18 -15.32
CA ILE A 1132 -25.03 43.06 -13.87
C ILE A 1132 -26.37 43.03 -13.14
N ARG A 1133 -27.30 43.93 -13.47
CA ARG A 1133 -28.65 43.95 -12.87
C ARG A 1133 -29.43 42.68 -13.16
N THR A 1134 -29.30 42.11 -14.36
CA THR A 1134 -29.91 40.83 -14.73
C THR A 1134 -29.39 39.70 -13.85
N VAL A 1135 -28.08 39.61 -13.65
CA VAL A 1135 -27.47 38.62 -12.75
C VAL A 1135 -27.95 38.80 -11.31
N LEU A 1136 -28.05 40.05 -10.84
CA LEU A 1136 -28.54 40.35 -9.50
C LEU A 1136 -30.02 40.01 -9.32
N LEU A 1137 -30.87 40.27 -10.32
CA LEU A 1137 -32.29 39.90 -10.32
C LEU A 1137 -32.46 38.39 -10.23
N VAL A 1138 -31.69 37.63 -11.00
CA VAL A 1138 -31.71 36.16 -10.95
C VAL A 1138 -31.21 35.65 -9.60
N ALA A 1139 -30.15 36.26 -9.04
CA ALA A 1139 -29.62 35.90 -7.73
C ALA A 1139 -30.57 36.24 -6.56
N GLN A 1140 -31.43 37.25 -6.72
CA GLN A 1140 -32.45 37.65 -5.74
C GLN A 1140 -33.78 36.88 -5.89
N GLY A 1141 -34.08 36.35 -7.09
CA GLY A 1141 -35.33 35.64 -7.42
C GLY A 1141 -35.59 34.31 -6.71
N THR A 1142 -34.73 33.87 -5.79
CA THR A 1142 -34.94 32.70 -4.92
C THR A 1142 -35.42 33.06 -3.50
N GLY A 1143 -35.63 34.34 -3.18
CA GLY A 1143 -36.09 34.78 -1.85
C GLY A 1143 -36.90 36.08 -1.89
N GLU A 1144 -38.21 35.95 -1.76
CA GLU A 1144 -39.21 36.99 -1.44
C GLU A 1144 -39.67 38.00 -2.52
N VAL A 1145 -41.00 37.99 -2.67
CA VAL A 1145 -41.87 38.88 -3.43
C VAL A 1145 -42.01 40.22 -2.70
N PHE A 1146 -41.73 41.34 -3.36
CA PHE A 1146 -42.06 42.66 -2.84
C PHE A 1146 -43.57 42.96 -2.96
N LYS A 1147 -44.20 43.25 -1.81
CA LYS A 1147 -45.51 43.89 -1.71
C LYS A 1147 -45.41 45.38 -2.09
N SER A 1148 -46.31 45.81 -2.98
CA SER A 1148 -47.03 47.11 -2.99
C SER A 1148 -46.21 48.39 -3.30
N HIS A 1149 -46.56 49.31 -4.20
CA HIS A 1149 -47.76 49.62 -4.99
C HIS A 1149 -47.36 50.57 -6.17
N SER A 1150 -48.26 50.63 -7.17
CA SER A 1150 -48.47 51.66 -8.21
C SER A 1150 -47.81 51.50 -9.59
N ASP A 1151 -48.74 51.32 -10.54
CA ASP A 1151 -48.76 51.76 -11.94
C ASP A 1151 -48.07 50.95 -13.06
N GLN A 1152 -48.88 50.02 -13.58
CA GLN A 1152 -49.29 49.96 -15.00
C GLN A 1152 -48.27 50.46 -16.03
N LYS A 1153 -47.41 49.55 -16.47
CA LYS A 1153 -47.16 49.21 -17.88
C LYS A 1153 -46.08 48.13 -17.89
N ILE A 1154 -46.47 46.92 -18.26
CA ILE A 1154 -45.72 45.87 -18.99
C ILE A 1154 -46.59 44.61 -18.88
N GLY A 1155 -47.78 44.71 -19.48
CA GLY A 1155 -48.58 43.55 -19.86
C GLY A 1155 -48.42 43.39 -21.36
N LYS A 1156 -47.40 42.61 -21.77
CA LYS A 1156 -47.12 42.05 -23.12
C LYS A 1156 -45.60 41.96 -23.35
N PHE A 1157 -44.91 41.00 -22.74
CA PHE A 1157 -43.67 40.45 -23.31
C PHE A 1157 -43.27 39.06 -22.77
N VAL A 1158 -44.11 38.38 -21.98
CA VAL A 1158 -43.83 37.02 -21.48
C VAL A 1158 -44.85 36.04 -22.04
N MET A 1159 -44.71 35.71 -23.32
CA MET A 1159 -45.23 34.48 -23.91
C MET A 1159 -44.42 34.21 -25.18
N GLY A 1160 -43.36 33.43 -25.05
CA GLY A 1160 -42.55 33.00 -26.19
C GLY A 1160 -41.07 32.84 -25.91
N PHE A 1161 -40.69 32.04 -24.92
CA PHE A 1161 -39.41 31.30 -24.89
C PHE A 1161 -39.55 30.17 -23.86
N GLY A 1162 -40.44 29.23 -24.16
CA GLY A 1162 -40.29 27.86 -23.66
C GLY A 1162 -39.18 27.19 -24.46
N VAL A 1163 -38.45 26.28 -23.82
CA VAL A 1163 -37.31 25.49 -24.35
C VAL A 1163 -35.94 26.16 -24.18
N LEU A 1164 -35.41 26.12 -22.94
CA LEU A 1164 -34.04 25.70 -22.57
C LEU A 1164 -33.82 25.97 -21.07
N GLY A 1165 -34.47 25.20 -20.21
CA GLY A 1165 -34.36 25.28 -18.75
C GLY A 1165 -34.13 23.89 -18.17
N GLY A 1166 -32.97 23.31 -18.47
CA GLY A 1166 -32.63 21.95 -18.10
C GLY A 1166 -31.13 21.76 -18.17
N LEU A 1167 -30.41 22.44 -17.28
CA LEU A 1167 -29.03 22.16 -16.83
C LEU A 1167 -28.66 23.30 -15.88
N LEU A 1168 -28.25 22.95 -14.65
CA LEU A 1168 -27.89 23.83 -13.52
C LEU A 1168 -29.02 24.16 -12.51
N SER A 1169 -29.49 23.14 -11.77
CA SER A 1169 -30.00 23.35 -10.40
C SER A 1169 -30.14 22.03 -9.62
N VAL A 1170 -29.05 21.43 -9.16
CA VAL A 1170 -29.07 20.52 -7.98
C VAL A 1170 -27.74 20.65 -7.23
N ALA A 1171 -27.62 21.72 -6.43
CA ALA A 1171 -26.64 21.80 -5.35
C ALA A 1171 -27.06 22.92 -4.39
N ALA A 1172 -27.90 22.59 -3.40
CA ALA A 1172 -27.87 23.15 -2.04
C ALA A 1172 -29.23 23.00 -1.32
N PHE A 1173 -29.21 22.15 -0.29
CA PHE A 1173 -29.99 22.18 0.96
C PHE A 1173 -31.47 21.72 1.01
N GLY A 1174 -31.72 20.82 1.98
CA GLY A 1174 -33.05 20.60 2.55
C GLY A 1174 -33.19 19.37 3.45
N ILE A 1175 -32.60 19.40 4.65
CA ILE A 1175 -33.07 18.57 5.78
C ILE A 1175 -33.97 19.45 6.67
N SER A 1176 -35.14 18.88 7.02
CA SER A 1176 -35.98 19.15 8.22
C SER A 1176 -37.31 19.90 8.04
N LYS A 1177 -38.41 19.13 8.03
CA LYS A 1177 -39.60 19.19 8.93
C LYS A 1177 -40.77 18.48 8.23
N VAL A 1178 -41.12 17.23 8.59
CA VAL A 1178 -41.93 16.80 9.75
C VAL A 1178 -43.37 17.33 9.70
N LEU A 1179 -44.26 16.40 9.30
CA LEU A 1179 -45.64 16.14 9.77
C LEU A 1179 -46.69 17.26 9.72
N GLY A 1180 -47.76 17.00 8.94
CA GLY A 1180 -49.05 16.69 9.56
C GLY A 1180 -50.30 17.42 9.02
N PHE A 1181 -51.36 16.62 8.88
CA PHE A 1181 -52.82 16.92 8.77
C PHE A 1181 -53.41 17.17 7.36
N TRP A 1182 -54.49 16.52 6.91
CA TRP A 1182 -55.36 15.36 7.29
C TRP A 1182 -56.41 15.22 6.15
N PRO A 1183 -57.22 14.16 6.00
CA PRO A 1183 -57.85 13.30 7.02
C PRO A 1183 -57.37 11.84 7.05
#